data_AF-A0A3S3UPB4-F1
#
_entry.id   AF-A0A3S3UPB4-F1
#
_cell.length_a   1.000
_cell.length_b   1.000
_cell.length_c   1.000
_cell.angle_alpha   90.00
_cell.angle_beta   90.00
_cell.angle_gamma   90.00
#
_symmetry.space_group_name_H-M   'P 1'
#
loop_
_entity.id
_entity.type
_entity.pdbx_description
1 polymer ?
#
loop_
_entity_poly.entity_id
_entity_poly.type
_entity_poly.pdbx_seq_one_letter_code
_entity_poly.pdbx_strand_id
1 'polypeptide(L)'
;MTYAGNTTPLFQANETYVAELYQKFLSDPASVDQQWAEFFSGLEDGDLNFLQGYRGPSWAPRATTVIGPKGDDQAETFAELTDEGTSYDEILRRLAKAGTPGASAGEIRQATLDSIRALMIIRAYRMRGHAVAHLDPLNLHEPAYQPELDPKTYGFEDVDMDRPIFINYYLGLESASMREIVRICQETYCGSIGIEFQHIQNPEEKSWIQERIEGIRNRTEFTDLGKRTILERLTQADIFETYLDKKYRGTKRFGLDGGESLVPMLEQIFKRGAQLGLQEAVLGMAHRGRLNVLANIMRKPYQAIFAEFEGISTSPEDVQGSGDVKYHLGTSADREFDGRVVHLSLTANPSHLEAVNTVVLGKVRAKQRQRGDEDREKVMGILLHGDAAFIGQGIVAETFLLSQLDGYRTGGTIHIAINNQIGFTTAPSKSRSSPYCSDMAKLVDAPVFHVNGDDPEACVHVARIAIEYRQRFKKDVVVDMWCYRRHGHNEGDEPMFTQPQMYTKIGEHPRTRQIYADQLEGEGTLPEGEGYKIVQEFTNHLDAQFEARHSFKANKADWLEGKWAGLGIAAGEARRGETGVDIDLLKEVGYAISAVPQNFGLNSKIKRQLEQKRKMIETGKGIDWGTAEALAFGTLLCESTSIRLSGEDSERGTFSHRHSVLIDQKTEEEYVPLNNIRMGQAPFEVIDSPLSEFGLLGYEYGYASAEPHSLVLWEAQFGDFANGAQVIIDQFIASGESKWLRMCGLVMLLPHGYEGQGPEHSSARLERYLQLCAEDNVQVCNITSPSNFFHALRRQVRRNFRKPLILMSPKSLLRHKRCISSLDEMAQGSTFHRLLWDDAQWEKRLAKDSDIRRVVICSGKVYFDLLEERDERGIDDIYLLRVEQLYPWPEKALEVELGRFPNAEVVWCQEEPENAGSWFFVDRRLEKVLNTVGNNVSTRPRYVGRKEAASPAAGRMKDHLAELKRFIDEALTLEGPSRAPKKAAAKATLAAGVGTKASAKKGAAKNAGAKKAGAKKAAAKKAVAKKAGAKKATAKKAAAKKSAVKKAPAKKAGAKKATAKKAAAKKSAVKKAPAKKAAAKKAGAKKPAVKKAAANKKAKAKK
;
A
#
# COMPACT_ATOMS: atom_id res chain seq x y z
N MET A 1 -14.51 3.28 -43.43
CA MET A 1 -15.46 2.23 -43.87
C MET A 1 -16.82 2.57 -43.28
N THR A 2 -17.78 2.92 -44.13
CA THR A 2 -19.18 3.14 -43.81
C THR A 2 -19.89 1.78 -43.68
N TYR A 3 -20.35 1.45 -42.47
CA TYR A 3 -21.37 0.41 -42.26
C TYR A 3 -22.69 1.13 -41.96
N ALA A 4 -23.45 1.41 -43.03
CA ALA A 4 -24.88 1.66 -42.97
C ALA A 4 -25.53 0.50 -43.72
N GLY A 5 -26.31 -0.32 -43.02
CA GLY A 5 -26.95 -1.50 -43.59
C GLY A 5 -27.98 -2.08 -42.63
N ASN A 6 -29.21 -1.61 -42.77
CA ASN A 6 -30.49 -2.20 -42.35
C ASN A 6 -30.76 -2.37 -40.85
N THR A 7 -31.17 -1.28 -40.21
CA THR A 7 -31.98 -1.32 -38.98
C THR A 7 -33.47 -1.31 -39.35
N THR A 8 -34.06 -2.48 -39.59
CA THR A 8 -35.50 -2.66 -39.39
C THR A 8 -35.77 -2.77 -37.88
N PRO A 9 -36.94 -2.33 -37.35
CA PRO A 9 -37.25 -2.29 -35.91
C PRO A 9 -37.28 -3.65 -35.19
N LEU A 10 -36.94 -4.74 -35.87
CA LEU A 10 -37.23 -6.12 -35.50
C LEU A 10 -36.01 -6.91 -34.99
N PHE A 11 -34.87 -6.28 -34.62
CA PHE A 11 -33.65 -7.01 -34.21
C PHE A 11 -33.15 -6.82 -32.75
N GLN A 12 -32.89 -8.00 -32.17
CA GLN A 12 -32.21 -8.55 -30.99
C GLN A 12 -32.45 -8.03 -29.58
N ALA A 13 -32.65 -6.74 -29.31
CA ALA A 13 -32.82 -6.27 -27.93
C ALA A 13 -34.29 -6.21 -27.47
N ASN A 14 -35.21 -5.94 -28.40
CA ASN A 14 -36.62 -5.66 -28.11
C ASN A 14 -37.59 -6.66 -28.76
N GLU A 15 -37.08 -7.77 -29.31
CA GLU A 15 -37.87 -8.72 -30.11
C GLU A 15 -39.06 -9.30 -29.33
N THR A 16 -38.85 -9.65 -28.05
CA THR A 16 -39.90 -10.19 -27.18
C THR A 16 -41.01 -9.17 -26.91
N TYR A 17 -40.65 -7.89 -26.73
CA TYR A 17 -41.60 -6.79 -26.50
C TYR A 17 -42.46 -6.52 -27.74
N VAL A 18 -41.84 -6.46 -28.93
CA VAL A 18 -42.55 -6.22 -30.19
C VAL A 18 -43.45 -7.41 -30.55
N ALA A 19 -43.01 -8.65 -30.29
CA ALA A 19 -43.84 -9.85 -30.46
C ALA A 19 -45.06 -9.86 -29.52
N GLU A 20 -44.91 -9.40 -28.27
CA GLU A 20 -46.01 -9.25 -27.32
C GLU A 20 -47.01 -8.14 -27.72
N LEU A 21 -46.53 -6.99 -28.23
CA LEU A 21 -47.40 -5.95 -28.81
C LEU A 21 -48.17 -6.47 -30.03
N TYR A 22 -47.50 -7.20 -30.93
CA TYR A 22 -48.17 -7.76 -32.10
C TYR A 22 -49.24 -8.79 -31.72
N GLN A 23 -49.04 -9.57 -30.65
CA GLN A 23 -50.10 -10.45 -30.13
C GLN A 23 -51.30 -9.69 -29.59
N LYS A 24 -51.09 -8.58 -28.86
CA LYS A 24 -52.18 -7.71 -28.41
C LYS A 24 -52.94 -7.14 -29.61
N PHE A 25 -52.23 -6.63 -30.61
CA PHE A 25 -52.80 -6.15 -31.86
C PHE A 25 -53.65 -7.21 -32.59
N LEU A 26 -53.19 -8.47 -32.65
CA LEU A 26 -53.98 -9.57 -33.25
C LEU A 26 -55.25 -9.91 -32.47
N SER A 27 -55.25 -9.73 -31.15
CA SER A 27 -56.45 -9.91 -30.33
C SER A 27 -57.43 -8.73 -30.42
N ASP A 28 -56.91 -7.51 -30.47
CA ASP A 28 -57.65 -6.27 -30.67
C ASP A 28 -56.68 -5.18 -31.17
N PRO A 29 -56.85 -4.66 -32.40
CA PRO A 29 -56.00 -3.60 -32.93
C PRO A 29 -55.97 -2.32 -32.08
N ALA A 30 -57.01 -2.04 -31.30
CA ALA A 30 -57.08 -0.89 -30.39
C ALA A 30 -56.35 -1.10 -29.05
N SER A 31 -55.88 -2.32 -28.77
CA SER A 31 -55.17 -2.66 -27.53
C SER A 31 -53.67 -2.30 -27.54
N VAL A 32 -53.20 -1.74 -28.65
CA VAL A 32 -51.87 -1.15 -28.82
C VAL A 32 -52.03 0.30 -29.28
N ASP A 33 -51.02 1.14 -29.03
CA ASP A 33 -51.04 2.52 -29.52
C ASP A 33 -51.23 2.57 -31.04
N GLN A 34 -51.91 3.62 -31.52
CA GLN A 34 -52.28 3.78 -32.92
C GLN A 34 -51.09 3.68 -33.88
N GLN A 35 -49.90 4.15 -33.47
CA GLN A 35 -48.67 4.04 -34.26
C GLN A 35 -48.22 2.58 -34.44
N TRP A 36 -48.41 1.74 -33.43
CA TRP A 36 -48.14 0.30 -33.51
C TRP A 36 -49.21 -0.42 -34.33
N ALA A 37 -50.48 -0.03 -34.19
CA ALA A 37 -51.57 -0.58 -35.00
C ALA A 37 -51.35 -0.31 -36.49
N GLU A 38 -50.95 0.91 -36.86
CA GLU A 38 -50.60 1.28 -38.23
C GLU A 38 -49.34 0.54 -38.72
N PHE A 39 -48.32 0.40 -37.86
CA PHE A 39 -47.11 -0.36 -38.18
C PHE A 39 -47.41 -1.83 -38.47
N PHE A 40 -48.17 -2.52 -37.62
CA PHE A 40 -48.50 -3.94 -37.80
C PHE A 40 -49.47 -4.19 -38.96
N SER A 41 -50.34 -3.23 -39.27
CA SER A 41 -51.25 -3.32 -40.43
C SER A 41 -50.51 -3.20 -41.78
N GLY A 42 -49.29 -2.66 -41.79
CA GLY A 42 -48.48 -2.43 -42.99
C GLY A 42 -47.38 -3.47 -43.26
N LEU A 43 -47.28 -4.54 -42.46
CA LEU A 43 -46.25 -5.58 -42.59
C LEU A 43 -46.60 -6.60 -43.69
N GLU A 44 -45.58 -7.06 -44.43
CA GLU A 44 -45.71 -8.12 -45.45
C GLU A 44 -45.66 -9.54 -44.82
N ASP A 45 -46.19 -10.55 -45.52
CA ASP A 45 -46.32 -11.95 -45.02
C ASP A 45 -45.01 -12.58 -44.49
N GLY A 46 -43.85 -12.11 -44.96
CA GLY A 46 -42.54 -12.55 -44.47
C GLY A 46 -42.23 -12.12 -43.03
N ASP A 47 -42.58 -10.88 -42.67
CA ASP A 47 -42.33 -10.31 -41.34
C ASP A 47 -43.34 -10.83 -40.30
N LEU A 48 -44.56 -11.14 -40.74
CA LEU A 48 -45.61 -11.74 -39.90
C LEU A 48 -45.23 -13.16 -39.43
N ASN A 49 -44.55 -13.93 -40.29
CA ASN A 49 -44.08 -15.27 -39.95
C ASN A 49 -42.94 -15.25 -38.92
N PHE A 50 -42.06 -14.24 -38.97
CA PHE A 50 -41.00 -14.05 -37.97
C PHE A 50 -41.57 -13.79 -36.57
N LEU A 51 -42.57 -12.91 -36.46
CA LEU A 51 -43.25 -12.60 -35.18
C LEU A 51 -44.11 -13.77 -34.67
N GLN A 52 -44.65 -14.60 -35.55
CA GLN A 52 -45.38 -15.82 -35.16
C GLN A 52 -44.47 -16.96 -34.69
N GLY A 53 -43.22 -17.05 -35.16
CA GLY A 53 -42.25 -18.09 -34.77
C GLY A 53 -41.92 -18.11 -33.26
N TYR A 54 -42.18 -17.01 -32.55
CA TYR A 54 -42.05 -16.90 -31.10
C TYR A 54 -43.26 -17.43 -30.30
N ARG A 55 -44.30 -17.97 -30.97
CA ARG A 55 -45.34 -18.80 -30.33
C ARG A 55 -44.74 -20.16 -29.94
N GLY A 56 -44.30 -20.27 -28.69
CA GLY A 56 -44.17 -21.57 -28.04
C GLY A 56 -45.54 -22.25 -27.87
N PRO A 57 -45.58 -23.56 -27.59
CA PRO A 57 -46.82 -24.29 -27.32
C PRO A 57 -47.62 -23.65 -26.17
N SER A 58 -48.95 -23.62 -26.28
CA SER A 58 -49.86 -22.93 -25.34
C SER A 58 -49.83 -23.41 -23.88
N TRP A 59 -49.07 -24.47 -23.59
CA TRP A 59 -48.98 -25.14 -22.29
C TRP A 59 -47.59 -25.04 -21.63
N ALA A 60 -46.61 -24.41 -22.27
CA ALA A 60 -45.27 -24.19 -21.69
C ALA A 60 -45.22 -22.87 -20.88
N PRO A 61 -44.68 -22.84 -19.64
CA PRO A 61 -44.56 -21.60 -18.87
C PRO A 61 -43.47 -20.70 -19.49
N ARG A 62 -43.75 -19.42 -19.73
CA ARG A 62 -42.76 -18.43 -20.16
C ARG A 62 -42.10 -17.79 -18.92
N ALA A 63 -40.76 -17.68 -18.93
CA ALA A 63 -39.98 -17.20 -17.80
C ALA A 63 -39.89 -15.65 -17.68
N THR A 64 -40.35 -14.90 -18.69
CA THR A 64 -40.33 -13.43 -18.70
C THR A 64 -41.48 -12.92 -19.58
N THR A 65 -42.24 -11.94 -19.06
CA THR A 65 -43.28 -11.18 -19.79
C THR A 65 -42.89 -9.72 -19.70
N VAL A 66 -42.84 -8.99 -20.82
CA VAL A 66 -42.37 -7.59 -20.82
C VAL A 66 -43.55 -6.62 -20.74
N ILE A 67 -44.72 -7.00 -21.28
CA ILE A 67 -45.92 -6.15 -21.34
C ILE A 67 -47.03 -6.68 -20.43
N GLY A 68 -46.99 -6.22 -19.17
CA GLY A 68 -48.04 -6.37 -18.17
C GLY A 68 -48.10 -7.76 -17.50
N PRO A 69 -48.32 -7.84 -16.19
CA PRO A 69 -48.84 -9.04 -15.55
C PRO A 69 -50.37 -9.16 -15.76
N LYS A 70 -50.85 -10.38 -15.57
CA LYS A 70 -52.23 -10.90 -15.68
C LYS A 70 -53.38 -9.93 -15.35
N GLY A 71 -54.41 -10.00 -16.21
CA GLY A 71 -55.82 -10.11 -15.80
C GLY A 71 -56.54 -8.83 -15.40
N ASP A 72 -57.77 -8.68 -15.87
CA ASP A 72 -58.74 -7.64 -15.51
C ASP A 72 -59.09 -7.64 -14.00
N ASP A 73 -58.24 -7.05 -13.17
CA ASP A 73 -58.63 -6.52 -11.85
C ASP A 73 -57.64 -5.40 -11.47
N GLN A 74 -58.07 -4.14 -11.62
CA GLN A 74 -57.25 -2.97 -11.36
C GLN A 74 -57.02 -2.75 -9.86
N ALA A 75 -55.75 -2.71 -9.44
CA ALA A 75 -55.29 -1.98 -8.26
C ALA A 75 -54.15 -1.04 -8.68
N GLU A 76 -54.33 0.27 -8.43
CA GLU A 76 -53.32 1.31 -8.70
C GLU A 76 -51.99 1.01 -7.99
N THR A 77 -50.86 1.31 -8.63
CA THR A 77 -49.55 1.05 -8.02
C THR A 77 -49.16 2.11 -6.99
N PHE A 78 -48.41 1.71 -5.96
CA PHE A 78 -48.00 2.61 -4.87
C PHE A 78 -47.15 3.82 -5.34
N ALA A 79 -46.46 3.69 -6.48
CA ALA A 79 -45.70 4.77 -7.10
C ALA A 79 -46.61 5.87 -7.68
N GLU A 80 -47.77 5.51 -8.23
CA GLU A 80 -48.78 6.46 -8.73
C GLU A 80 -49.55 7.15 -7.58
N LEU A 81 -49.60 6.51 -6.41
CA LEU A 81 -50.23 7.03 -5.20
C LEU A 81 -49.35 8.02 -4.42
N THR A 82 -48.06 8.16 -4.73
CA THR A 82 -47.07 8.90 -3.93
C THR A 82 -46.36 10.03 -4.68
N ASP A 83 -46.92 10.49 -5.79
CA ASP A 83 -46.35 11.57 -6.60
C ASP A 83 -46.14 12.86 -5.79
N GLU A 84 -45.07 13.61 -6.09
CA GLU A 84 -44.61 14.76 -5.30
C GLU A 84 -45.69 15.85 -5.21
N GLY A 85 -46.33 15.96 -4.03
CA GLY A 85 -47.38 16.94 -3.75
C GLY A 85 -48.67 16.33 -3.21
N THR A 86 -48.81 15.01 -3.23
CA THR A 86 -50.01 14.31 -2.74
C THR A 86 -50.04 14.24 -1.21
N SER A 87 -51.10 14.78 -0.58
CA SER A 87 -51.21 14.77 0.89
C SER A 87 -51.55 13.37 1.43
N TYR A 88 -51.10 13.06 2.65
CA TYR A 88 -51.32 11.76 3.29
C TYR A 88 -52.81 11.38 3.39
N ASP A 89 -53.70 12.37 3.57
CA ASP A 89 -55.16 12.15 3.58
C ASP A 89 -55.73 11.79 2.20
N GLU A 90 -55.07 12.19 1.12
CA GLU A 90 -55.51 11.93 -0.25
C GLU A 90 -55.13 10.52 -0.70
N ILE A 91 -53.97 10.03 -0.27
CA ILE A 91 -53.53 8.64 -0.45
C ILE A 91 -54.50 7.67 0.25
N LEU A 92 -54.87 7.99 1.51
CA LEU A 92 -55.84 7.22 2.27
C LEU A 92 -57.23 7.20 1.63
N ARG A 93 -57.67 8.30 1.00
CA ARG A 93 -58.96 8.35 0.27
C ARG A 93 -58.95 7.54 -1.01
N ARG A 94 -57.83 7.50 -1.74
CA ARG A 94 -57.71 6.71 -2.97
C ARG A 94 -57.66 5.22 -2.67
N LEU A 95 -56.91 4.81 -1.64
CA LEU A 95 -56.91 3.43 -1.13
C LEU A 95 -58.29 3.00 -0.58
N ALA A 96 -59.04 3.89 0.07
CA ALA A 96 -60.41 3.61 0.49
C ALA A 96 -61.41 3.47 -0.67
N LYS A 97 -61.09 4.00 -1.86
CA LYS A 97 -61.91 3.90 -3.07
C LYS A 97 -61.63 2.63 -3.89
N ALA A 98 -60.43 2.06 -3.75
CA ALA A 98 -59.99 0.82 -4.39
C ALA A 98 -60.13 -0.42 -3.48
N GLY A 99 -60.55 -0.26 -2.22
CA GLY A 99 -60.75 -1.35 -1.28
C GLY A 99 -62.03 -2.15 -1.54
N THR A 100 -61.98 -3.44 -1.21
CA THR A 100 -63.10 -4.39 -1.16
C THR A 100 -64.36 -3.74 -0.54
N PRO A 101 -65.57 -3.90 -1.13
CA PRO A 101 -66.77 -3.29 -0.59
C PRO A 101 -67.02 -3.73 0.86
N GLY A 102 -66.83 -2.84 1.84
CA GLY A 102 -67.14 -3.09 3.25
C GLY A 102 -65.99 -2.96 4.27
N ALA A 103 -64.74 -2.71 3.87
CA ALA A 103 -63.64 -2.50 4.82
C ALA A 103 -63.72 -1.12 5.50
N SER A 104 -63.69 -1.09 6.82
CA SER A 104 -63.66 0.12 7.64
C SER A 104 -62.32 0.85 7.53
N ALA A 105 -62.33 2.17 7.74
CA ALA A 105 -61.09 2.97 7.77
C ALA A 105 -60.08 2.47 8.82
N GLY A 106 -60.54 1.80 9.87
CA GLY A 106 -59.69 1.15 10.89
C GLY A 106 -58.94 -0.07 10.34
N GLU A 107 -59.61 -0.91 9.53
CA GLU A 107 -59.01 -2.10 8.92
C GLU A 107 -57.96 -1.72 7.87
N ILE A 108 -58.23 -0.72 7.03
CA ILE A 108 -57.26 -0.21 6.05
C ILE A 108 -56.02 0.35 6.75
N ARG A 109 -56.23 1.12 7.84
CA ARG A 109 -55.13 1.67 8.64
C ARG A 109 -54.30 0.55 9.29
N GLN A 110 -54.95 -0.48 9.84
CA GLN A 110 -54.25 -1.60 10.46
C GLN A 110 -53.42 -2.38 9.44
N ALA A 111 -54.01 -2.74 8.29
CA ALA A 111 -53.29 -3.41 7.20
C ALA A 111 -52.07 -2.61 6.72
N THR A 112 -52.22 -1.28 6.57
CA THR A 112 -51.12 -0.39 6.20
C THR A 112 -50.00 -0.38 7.26
N LEU A 113 -50.36 -0.30 8.55
CA LEU A 113 -49.39 -0.34 9.64
C LEU A 113 -48.65 -1.68 9.69
N ASP A 114 -49.35 -2.79 9.45
CA ASP A 114 -48.77 -4.13 9.46
C ASP A 114 -47.79 -4.31 8.30
N SER A 115 -48.12 -3.83 7.10
CA SER A 115 -47.19 -3.79 5.96
C SER A 115 -45.95 -2.95 6.26
N ILE A 116 -46.10 -1.74 6.83
CA ILE A 116 -44.96 -0.88 7.19
C ILE A 116 -44.05 -1.59 8.21
N ARG A 117 -44.64 -2.18 9.25
CA ARG A 117 -43.90 -2.89 10.32
C ARG A 117 -43.20 -4.14 9.78
N ALA A 118 -43.86 -4.90 8.92
CA ALA A 118 -43.27 -6.05 8.24
C ALA A 118 -42.05 -5.64 7.39
N LEU A 119 -42.17 -4.58 6.59
CA LEU A 119 -41.06 -4.04 5.80
C LEU A 119 -39.91 -3.51 6.68
N MET A 120 -40.23 -2.90 7.84
CA MET A 120 -39.23 -2.47 8.81
C MET A 120 -38.45 -3.66 9.40
N ILE A 121 -39.14 -4.75 9.76
CA ILE A 121 -38.48 -5.99 10.23
C ILE A 121 -37.58 -6.56 9.14
N ILE A 122 -38.05 -6.70 7.90
CA ILE A 122 -37.24 -7.19 6.77
C ILE A 122 -35.97 -6.34 6.62
N ARG A 123 -36.11 -5.01 6.68
CA ARG A 123 -34.97 -4.09 6.63
C ARG A 123 -34.03 -4.27 7.83
N ALA A 124 -34.56 -4.52 9.02
CA ALA A 124 -33.75 -4.79 10.21
C ALA A 124 -32.91 -6.05 10.05
N TYR A 125 -33.45 -7.14 9.48
CA TYR A 125 -32.69 -8.34 9.15
C TYR A 125 -31.59 -8.08 8.11
N ARG A 126 -31.87 -7.30 7.06
CA ARG A 126 -30.84 -6.87 6.09
C ARG A 126 -29.69 -6.09 6.73
N MET A 127 -29.99 -5.30 7.77
CA MET A 127 -29.01 -4.45 8.45
C MET A 127 -28.28 -5.14 9.60
N ARG A 128 -28.91 -6.11 10.28
CA ARG A 128 -28.43 -6.67 11.56
C ARG A 128 -28.55 -8.18 11.69
N GLY A 129 -29.10 -8.89 10.71
CA GLY A 129 -29.22 -10.36 10.75
C GLY A 129 -27.87 -11.05 10.96
N HIS A 130 -26.79 -10.46 10.42
CA HIS A 130 -25.41 -10.90 10.62
C HIS A 130 -24.97 -10.93 12.11
N ALA A 131 -25.60 -10.14 12.99
CA ALA A 131 -25.26 -10.09 14.42
C ALA A 131 -25.78 -11.31 15.20
N VAL A 132 -26.73 -12.06 14.62
CA VAL A 132 -27.28 -13.30 15.21
C VAL A 132 -27.08 -14.51 14.30
N ALA A 133 -26.23 -14.39 13.28
CA ALA A 133 -25.88 -15.49 12.39
C ALA A 133 -25.06 -16.56 13.13
N HIS A 134 -25.17 -17.81 12.69
CA HIS A 134 -24.47 -18.97 13.23
C HIS A 134 -23.01 -19.04 12.74
N LEU A 135 -22.22 -18.04 13.12
CA LEU A 135 -20.86 -17.83 12.62
C LEU A 135 -19.78 -18.60 13.40
N ASP A 136 -19.90 -18.70 14.73
CA ASP A 136 -18.87 -19.27 15.59
C ASP A 136 -18.92 -20.81 15.59
N PRO A 137 -17.95 -21.52 14.99
CA PRO A 137 -17.91 -22.99 15.01
C PRO A 137 -17.82 -23.58 16.43
N LEU A 138 -17.30 -22.83 17.40
CA LEU A 138 -17.12 -23.31 18.78
C LEU A 138 -18.31 -23.03 19.69
N ASN A 139 -19.27 -22.22 19.23
CA ASN A 139 -20.42 -21.74 20.02
C ASN A 139 -20.01 -21.23 21.42
N LEU A 140 -18.92 -20.45 21.51
CA LEU A 140 -18.41 -19.90 22.76
C LEU A 140 -19.22 -18.71 23.27
N HIS A 141 -19.92 -18.03 22.36
CA HIS A 141 -20.70 -16.84 22.65
C HIS A 141 -22.12 -17.03 22.15
N GLU A 142 -23.09 -16.86 23.05
CA GLU A 142 -24.49 -16.71 22.65
C GLU A 142 -24.69 -15.31 22.04
N PRO A 143 -25.34 -15.20 20.88
CA PRO A 143 -25.70 -13.90 20.32
C PRO A 143 -26.56 -13.12 21.32
N ALA A 144 -26.23 -11.84 21.51
CA ALA A 144 -27.06 -10.97 22.33
C ALA A 144 -28.44 -10.80 21.68
N TYR A 145 -29.50 -10.79 22.51
CA TYR A 145 -30.86 -10.50 22.06
C TYR A 145 -30.89 -9.17 21.29
N GLN A 146 -31.44 -9.21 20.06
CA GLN A 146 -31.60 -8.06 19.18
C GLN A 146 -33.08 -7.67 19.13
N PRO A 147 -33.52 -6.64 19.89
CA PRO A 147 -34.91 -6.19 19.88
C PRO A 147 -35.41 -5.89 18.46
N GLU A 148 -34.56 -5.31 17.62
CA GLU A 148 -34.92 -4.91 16.25
C GLU A 148 -35.26 -6.09 15.32
N LEU A 149 -34.92 -7.33 15.70
CA LEU A 149 -35.23 -8.54 14.94
C LEU A 149 -36.46 -9.30 15.50
N ASP A 150 -36.98 -8.89 16.65
CA ASP A 150 -38.13 -9.53 17.30
C ASP A 150 -39.45 -8.88 16.85
N PRO A 151 -40.37 -9.62 16.20
CA PRO A 151 -41.67 -9.10 15.78
C PRO A 151 -42.50 -8.45 16.90
N LYS A 152 -42.34 -8.91 18.15
CA LYS A 152 -43.06 -8.36 19.31
C LYS A 152 -42.74 -6.88 19.53
N THR A 153 -41.53 -6.44 19.21
CA THR A 153 -41.14 -5.03 19.35
C THR A 153 -41.82 -4.11 18.34
N TYR A 154 -42.35 -4.67 17.26
CA TYR A 154 -43.14 -3.95 16.25
C TYR A 154 -44.64 -4.07 16.48
N GLY A 155 -45.07 -4.78 17.53
CA GLY A 155 -46.48 -4.94 17.90
C GLY A 155 -47.18 -6.13 17.25
N PHE A 156 -46.43 -7.15 16.82
CA PHE A 156 -46.99 -8.45 16.43
C PHE A 156 -46.93 -9.41 17.62
N GLU A 157 -48.08 -9.77 18.17
CA GLU A 157 -48.15 -10.77 19.23
C GLU A 157 -48.23 -12.18 18.64
N ASP A 158 -48.16 -13.21 19.49
CA ASP A 158 -48.17 -14.61 19.04
C ASP A 158 -49.43 -14.96 18.21
N VAL A 159 -50.54 -14.24 18.45
CA VAL A 159 -51.81 -14.39 17.71
C VAL A 159 -51.79 -13.76 16.31
N ASP A 160 -50.87 -12.84 16.04
CA ASP A 160 -50.78 -12.13 14.76
C ASP A 160 -49.85 -12.82 13.75
N MET A 161 -49.08 -13.81 14.20
CA MET A 161 -47.95 -14.37 13.45
C MET A 161 -48.32 -15.05 12.13
N ASP A 162 -49.55 -15.55 12.02
CA ASP A 162 -50.03 -16.34 10.87
C ASP A 162 -50.99 -15.54 9.96
N ARG A 163 -51.22 -14.25 10.25
CA ARG A 163 -52.07 -13.39 9.43
C ARG A 163 -51.37 -13.00 8.13
N PRO A 164 -52.05 -12.96 6.98
CA PRO A 164 -51.46 -12.51 5.73
C PRO A 164 -51.18 -11.00 5.77
N ILE A 165 -49.95 -10.61 5.46
CA ILE A 165 -49.52 -9.21 5.39
C ILE A 165 -49.02 -8.96 3.96
N PHE A 166 -49.53 -7.91 3.32
CA PHE A 166 -49.05 -7.48 2.02
C PHE A 166 -47.63 -6.92 2.14
N ILE A 167 -46.68 -7.45 1.37
CA ILE A 167 -45.28 -7.01 1.38
C ILE A 167 -44.77 -6.61 0.00
N ASN A 168 -45.63 -6.58 -1.02
CA ASN A 168 -45.29 -6.09 -2.36
C ASN A 168 -44.01 -6.71 -2.95
N TYR A 169 -43.89 -8.04 -2.90
CA TYR A 169 -42.78 -8.80 -3.48
C TYR A 169 -41.40 -8.47 -2.89
N TYR A 170 -41.31 -7.83 -1.71
CA TYR A 170 -40.03 -7.49 -1.05
C TYR A 170 -39.14 -8.70 -0.75
N LEU A 171 -39.75 -9.89 -0.63
CA LEU A 171 -39.11 -11.20 -0.47
C LEU A 171 -39.47 -12.16 -1.62
N GLY A 172 -39.89 -11.63 -2.78
CA GLY A 172 -40.42 -12.41 -3.89
C GLY A 172 -41.86 -12.93 -3.70
N LEU A 173 -42.53 -12.52 -2.61
CA LEU A 173 -43.91 -12.89 -2.29
C LEU A 173 -44.80 -11.64 -2.23
N GLU A 174 -45.99 -11.68 -2.82
CA GLU A 174 -46.94 -10.57 -2.79
C GLU A 174 -47.42 -10.27 -1.36
N SER A 175 -47.80 -11.33 -0.64
CA SER A 175 -48.19 -11.34 0.76
C SER A 175 -47.55 -12.52 1.48
N ALA A 176 -47.27 -12.37 2.77
CA ALA A 176 -46.70 -13.41 3.62
C ALA A 176 -47.16 -13.22 5.07
N SER A 177 -47.20 -14.31 5.83
CA SER A 177 -47.37 -14.22 7.28
C SER A 177 -46.09 -13.71 7.97
N MET A 178 -46.21 -13.12 9.16
CA MET A 178 -45.02 -12.70 9.92
C MET A 178 -44.10 -13.88 10.23
N ARG A 179 -44.66 -15.08 10.45
CA ARG A 179 -43.89 -16.32 10.62
C ARG A 179 -43.07 -16.66 9.38
N GLU A 180 -43.66 -16.54 8.19
CA GLU A 180 -42.95 -16.78 6.93
C GLU A 180 -41.87 -15.72 6.67
N ILE A 181 -42.17 -14.44 6.95
CA ILE A 181 -41.22 -13.34 6.82
C ILE A 181 -40.00 -13.57 7.70
N VAL A 182 -40.20 -13.85 8.99
CA VAL A 182 -39.12 -14.12 9.95
C VAL A 182 -38.32 -15.34 9.52
N ARG A 183 -38.98 -16.43 9.11
CA ARG A 183 -38.29 -17.64 8.64
C ARG A 183 -37.40 -17.35 7.43
N ILE A 184 -37.91 -16.68 6.39
CA ILE A 184 -37.14 -16.34 5.18
C ILE A 184 -35.94 -15.46 5.54
N CYS A 185 -36.16 -14.44 6.38
CA CYS A 185 -35.10 -13.55 6.83
C CYS A 185 -34.03 -14.29 7.65
N GLN A 186 -34.42 -15.21 8.54
CA GLN A 186 -33.50 -16.03 9.33
C GLN A 186 -32.69 -16.99 8.44
N GLU A 187 -33.35 -17.69 7.51
CA GLU A 187 -32.68 -18.58 6.54
C GLU A 187 -31.66 -17.81 5.69
N THR A 188 -31.96 -16.57 5.30
CA THR A 188 -31.12 -15.77 4.41
C THR A 188 -29.96 -15.06 5.14
N TYR A 189 -30.25 -14.42 6.28
CA TYR A 189 -29.33 -13.48 6.95
C TYR A 189 -28.73 -13.99 8.26
N CYS A 190 -29.22 -15.12 8.78
CA CYS A 190 -28.87 -15.62 10.12
C CYS A 190 -28.40 -17.09 10.12
N GLY A 191 -28.19 -17.70 8.95
CA GLY A 191 -27.62 -19.05 8.84
C GLY A 191 -26.10 -19.08 9.11
N SER A 192 -25.37 -19.94 8.40
CA SER A 192 -23.90 -20.01 8.46
C SER A 192 -23.19 -18.79 7.84
N ILE A 193 -23.94 -17.87 7.23
CA ILE A 193 -23.44 -16.67 6.57
C ILE A 193 -24.15 -15.44 7.15
N GLY A 194 -23.37 -14.47 7.59
CA GLY A 194 -23.82 -13.13 7.95
C GLY A 194 -23.24 -12.12 6.96
N ILE A 195 -24.02 -11.13 6.53
CA ILE A 195 -23.60 -10.18 5.49
C ILE A 195 -23.79 -8.74 5.98
N GLU A 196 -22.74 -7.94 5.88
CA GLU A 196 -22.80 -6.48 6.04
C GLU A 196 -22.65 -5.81 4.68
N PHE A 197 -23.74 -5.24 4.17
CA PHE A 197 -23.76 -4.54 2.87
C PHE A 197 -24.61 -3.26 2.88
N GLN A 198 -25.43 -3.05 3.90
CA GLN A 198 -26.33 -1.88 3.97
C GLN A 198 -25.58 -0.55 4.20
N HIS A 199 -24.33 -0.58 4.66
CA HIS A 199 -23.47 0.60 4.77
C HIS A 199 -23.01 1.13 3.40
N ILE A 200 -23.05 0.30 2.36
CA ILE A 200 -22.64 0.67 1.01
C ILE A 200 -23.55 1.78 0.48
N GLN A 201 -22.97 2.88 0.00
CA GLN A 201 -23.74 4.01 -0.50
C GLN A 201 -24.37 3.72 -1.87
N ASN A 202 -23.65 3.06 -2.76
CA ASN A 202 -24.10 2.74 -4.12
C ASN A 202 -25.34 1.80 -4.11
N PRO A 203 -26.49 2.24 -4.65
CA PRO A 203 -27.70 1.43 -4.72
C PRO A 203 -27.55 0.18 -5.60
N GLU A 204 -26.81 0.24 -6.72
CA GLU A 204 -26.64 -0.90 -7.62
C GLU A 204 -25.87 -2.03 -6.93
N GLU A 205 -24.82 -1.70 -6.20
CA GLU A 205 -24.04 -2.66 -5.42
C GLU A 205 -24.92 -3.36 -4.36
N LYS A 206 -25.76 -2.59 -3.65
CA LYS A 206 -26.69 -3.14 -2.65
C LYS A 206 -27.73 -4.05 -3.28
N SER A 207 -28.39 -3.60 -4.34
CA SER A 207 -29.42 -4.38 -5.04
C SER A 207 -28.81 -5.66 -5.63
N TRP A 208 -27.62 -5.59 -6.21
CA TRP A 208 -26.93 -6.77 -6.74
C TRP A 208 -26.64 -7.80 -5.64
N ILE A 209 -26.13 -7.36 -4.48
CA ILE A 209 -25.90 -8.27 -3.35
C ILE A 209 -27.24 -8.88 -2.90
N GLN A 210 -28.27 -8.05 -2.74
CA GLN A 210 -29.59 -8.48 -2.31
C GLN A 210 -30.19 -9.53 -3.27
N GLU A 211 -30.18 -9.28 -4.57
CA GLU A 211 -30.66 -10.22 -5.60
C GLU A 211 -29.89 -11.54 -5.56
N ARG A 212 -28.57 -11.48 -5.38
CA ARG A 212 -27.71 -12.67 -5.31
C ARG A 212 -28.00 -13.57 -4.11
N ILE A 213 -28.39 -12.99 -2.97
CA ILE A 213 -28.56 -13.73 -1.72
C ILE A 213 -30.02 -14.11 -1.45
N GLU A 214 -30.99 -13.22 -1.68
CA GLU A 214 -32.38 -13.46 -1.27
C GLU A 214 -33.06 -14.54 -2.14
N GLY A 215 -32.76 -14.57 -3.44
CA GLY A 215 -33.44 -15.48 -4.38
C GLY A 215 -33.20 -16.97 -4.09
N ILE A 216 -32.04 -17.32 -3.53
CA ILE A 216 -31.65 -18.69 -3.17
C ILE A 216 -31.53 -18.89 -1.66
N ARG A 217 -32.07 -17.94 -0.87
CA ARG A 217 -31.97 -17.92 0.60
C ARG A 217 -30.52 -18.09 1.09
N ASN A 218 -29.60 -17.46 0.38
CA ASN A 218 -28.16 -17.41 0.65
C ASN A 218 -27.49 -18.80 0.74
N ARG A 219 -28.02 -19.79 0.00
CA ARG A 219 -27.48 -21.15 -0.07
C ARG A 219 -27.39 -21.62 -1.51
N THR A 220 -26.23 -22.17 -1.88
CA THR A 220 -26.07 -22.83 -3.18
C THR A 220 -26.35 -24.32 -3.05
N GLU A 221 -27.13 -24.87 -3.98
CA GLU A 221 -27.21 -26.30 -4.17
C GLU A 221 -26.01 -26.78 -4.99
N PHE A 222 -25.12 -27.55 -4.36
CA PHE A 222 -23.96 -28.14 -5.03
C PHE A 222 -24.32 -29.50 -5.61
N THR A 223 -23.74 -29.83 -6.76
CA THR A 223 -23.78 -31.18 -7.32
C THR A 223 -23.00 -32.16 -6.44
N ASP A 224 -23.33 -33.44 -6.51
CA ASP A 224 -22.62 -34.50 -5.75
C ASP A 224 -21.10 -34.47 -6.01
N LEU A 225 -20.70 -34.25 -7.26
CA LEU A 225 -19.29 -34.08 -7.63
C LEU A 225 -18.67 -32.83 -7.00
N GLY A 226 -19.42 -31.73 -6.93
CA GLY A 226 -18.99 -30.50 -6.25
C GLY A 226 -18.75 -30.75 -4.76
N LYS A 227 -19.71 -31.38 -4.08
CA LYS A 227 -19.62 -31.77 -2.66
C LYS A 227 -18.43 -32.69 -2.40
N ARG A 228 -18.26 -33.74 -3.21
CA ARG A 228 -17.09 -34.64 -3.15
C ARG A 228 -15.77 -33.88 -3.33
N THR A 229 -15.71 -32.96 -4.31
CA THR A 229 -14.50 -32.15 -4.56
C THR A 229 -14.14 -31.28 -3.35
N ILE A 230 -15.13 -30.67 -2.71
CA ILE A 230 -14.93 -29.89 -1.48
C ILE A 230 -14.33 -30.78 -0.39
N LEU A 231 -14.87 -31.99 -0.17
CA LEU A 231 -14.34 -32.94 0.80
C LEU A 231 -12.89 -33.36 0.48
N GLU A 232 -12.55 -33.59 -0.80
CA GLU A 232 -11.19 -33.91 -1.21
C GLU A 232 -10.21 -32.75 -0.93
N ARG A 233 -10.61 -31.50 -1.19
CA ARG A 233 -9.79 -30.31 -0.87
C ARG A 233 -9.59 -30.15 0.64
N LEU A 234 -10.64 -30.34 1.45
CA LEU A 234 -10.54 -30.34 2.91
C LEU A 234 -9.62 -31.46 3.41
N THR A 235 -9.71 -32.64 2.80
CA THR A 235 -8.85 -33.78 3.14
C THR A 235 -7.39 -33.47 2.85
N GLN A 236 -7.10 -32.85 1.70
CA GLN A 236 -5.74 -32.40 1.38
C GLN A 236 -5.21 -31.36 2.36
N ALA A 237 -6.07 -30.45 2.83
CA ALA A 237 -5.70 -29.44 3.81
C ALA A 237 -5.43 -30.05 5.20
N ASP A 238 -6.36 -30.85 5.72
CA ASP A 238 -6.32 -31.45 7.06
C ASP A 238 -5.22 -32.51 7.20
N ILE A 239 -5.18 -33.46 6.26
CA ILE A 239 -4.26 -34.59 6.34
C ILE A 239 -2.81 -34.14 6.12
N PHE A 240 -2.56 -33.11 5.32
CA PHE A 240 -1.21 -32.56 5.18
C PHE A 240 -0.66 -32.01 6.50
N GLU A 241 -1.47 -31.27 7.26
CA GLU A 241 -1.06 -30.72 8.56
C GLU A 241 -0.79 -31.81 9.60
N THR A 242 -1.70 -32.78 9.72
CA THR A 242 -1.53 -33.91 10.65
C THR A 242 -0.34 -34.80 10.26
N TYR A 243 -0.07 -34.95 8.96
CA TYR A 243 1.10 -35.67 8.47
C TYR A 243 2.41 -34.97 8.86
N LEU A 244 2.48 -33.64 8.68
CA LEU A 244 3.63 -32.84 9.13
C LEU A 244 3.84 -32.94 10.64
N ASP A 245 2.76 -32.85 11.42
CA ASP A 245 2.82 -32.98 12.89
C ASP A 245 3.36 -34.35 13.32
N LYS A 246 2.92 -35.42 12.64
CA LYS A 246 3.38 -36.79 12.90
C LYS A 246 4.85 -36.99 12.56
N LYS A 247 5.32 -36.49 11.40
CA LYS A 247 6.70 -36.69 10.92
C LYS A 247 7.71 -35.74 11.56
N TYR A 248 7.31 -34.50 11.88
CA TYR A 248 8.18 -33.43 12.35
C TYR A 248 7.71 -32.82 13.67
N ARG A 249 7.45 -33.68 14.67
CA ARG A 249 6.96 -33.27 16.00
C ARG A 249 7.76 -32.13 16.61
N GLY A 250 7.05 -31.12 17.12
CA GLY A 250 7.66 -29.95 17.78
C GLY A 250 8.27 -28.92 16.83
N THR A 251 8.21 -29.15 15.51
CA THR A 251 8.63 -28.16 14.52
C THR A 251 7.52 -27.16 14.27
N LYS A 252 7.84 -25.87 14.41
CA LYS A 252 6.87 -24.79 14.13
C LYS A 252 6.48 -24.82 12.65
N ARG A 253 5.18 -24.90 12.38
CA ARG A 253 4.62 -24.88 11.02
C ARG A 253 3.54 -23.82 10.84
N PHE A 254 2.91 -23.36 11.93
CA PHE A 254 1.79 -22.43 11.91
C PHE A 254 0.60 -22.97 11.11
N GLY A 255 0.18 -24.18 11.46
CA GLY A 255 -0.77 -24.98 10.68
C GLY A 255 -2.14 -24.32 10.48
N LEU A 256 -2.83 -24.77 9.43
CA LEU A 256 -4.21 -24.34 9.13
C LEU A 256 -5.27 -25.08 9.96
N ASP A 257 -4.89 -25.99 10.87
CA ASP A 257 -5.82 -26.81 11.66
C ASP A 257 -6.93 -25.97 12.33
N GLY A 258 -8.18 -26.24 11.95
CA GLY A 258 -9.38 -25.50 12.35
C GLY A 258 -9.80 -24.33 11.44
N GLY A 259 -9.16 -24.17 10.27
CA GLY A 259 -9.48 -23.19 9.23
C GLY A 259 -9.31 -23.75 7.82
N GLU A 260 -9.48 -25.05 7.65
CA GLU A 260 -9.20 -25.82 6.43
C GLU A 260 -10.03 -25.38 5.22
N SER A 261 -11.23 -24.82 5.47
CA SER A 261 -12.15 -24.30 4.45
C SER A 261 -11.57 -23.15 3.61
N LEU A 262 -10.45 -22.54 4.02
CA LEU A 262 -9.70 -21.60 3.18
C LEU A 262 -9.27 -22.22 1.83
N VAL A 263 -8.87 -23.49 1.82
CA VAL A 263 -8.40 -24.17 0.60
C VAL A 263 -9.49 -24.28 -0.46
N PRO A 264 -10.67 -24.87 -0.18
CA PRO A 264 -11.76 -24.90 -1.16
C PRO A 264 -12.28 -23.50 -1.55
N MET A 265 -12.23 -22.51 -0.63
CA MET A 265 -12.56 -21.12 -0.98
C MET A 265 -11.63 -20.55 -2.07
N LEU A 266 -10.31 -20.69 -1.89
CA LEU A 266 -9.33 -20.20 -2.86
C LEU A 266 -9.47 -20.92 -4.20
N GLU A 267 -9.66 -22.25 -4.20
CA GLU A 267 -9.93 -23.03 -5.40
C GLU A 267 -11.16 -22.48 -6.16
N GLN A 268 -12.23 -22.14 -5.45
CA GLN A 268 -13.43 -21.59 -6.06
C GLN A 268 -13.24 -20.17 -6.61
N ILE A 269 -12.49 -19.32 -5.91
CA ILE A 269 -12.14 -17.97 -6.39
C ILE A 269 -11.40 -18.07 -7.72
N PHE A 270 -10.41 -18.96 -7.84
CA PHE A 270 -9.65 -19.11 -9.09
C PHE A 270 -10.48 -19.74 -10.20
N LYS A 271 -11.25 -20.80 -9.90
CA LYS A 271 -12.12 -21.44 -10.89
C LYS A 271 -13.14 -20.46 -11.46
N ARG A 272 -13.89 -19.77 -10.61
CA ARG A 272 -14.88 -18.78 -11.06
C ARG A 272 -14.21 -17.56 -11.68
N GLY A 273 -13.09 -17.09 -11.14
CA GLY A 273 -12.31 -16.00 -11.70
C GLY A 273 -11.86 -16.30 -13.13
N ALA A 274 -11.34 -17.49 -13.41
CA ALA A 274 -10.90 -17.90 -14.75
C ALA A 274 -12.05 -17.87 -15.78
N GLN A 275 -13.24 -18.28 -15.37
CA GLN A 275 -14.46 -18.18 -16.18
C GLN A 275 -14.84 -16.72 -16.47
N LEU A 276 -14.57 -15.82 -15.53
CA LEU A 276 -14.79 -14.37 -15.61
C LEU A 276 -13.59 -13.60 -16.19
N GLY A 277 -12.62 -14.28 -16.81
CA GLY A 277 -11.50 -13.64 -17.53
C GLY A 277 -10.23 -13.40 -16.71
N LEU A 278 -10.16 -13.84 -15.45
CA LEU A 278 -8.94 -13.78 -14.65
C LEU A 278 -7.84 -14.62 -15.29
N GLN A 279 -6.66 -14.03 -15.45
CA GLN A 279 -5.46 -14.70 -15.99
C GLN A 279 -4.34 -14.77 -14.96
N GLU A 280 -4.34 -13.90 -13.95
CA GLU A 280 -3.27 -13.84 -12.97
C GLU A 280 -3.75 -13.35 -11.60
N ALA A 281 -3.31 -14.01 -10.53
CA ALA A 281 -3.58 -13.60 -9.16
C ALA A 281 -2.29 -13.46 -8.36
N VAL A 282 -2.13 -12.34 -7.68
CA VAL A 282 -1.02 -12.07 -6.77
C VAL A 282 -1.51 -12.22 -5.33
N LEU A 283 -0.90 -13.12 -4.58
CA LEU A 283 -1.28 -13.43 -3.21
C LEU A 283 -0.30 -12.76 -2.23
N GLY A 284 -0.85 -12.19 -1.15
CA GLY A 284 -0.13 -11.81 0.07
C GLY A 284 -0.75 -12.53 1.26
N MET A 285 0.07 -13.11 2.13
CA MET A 285 -0.44 -13.79 3.32
C MET A 285 0.56 -13.80 4.47
N ALA A 286 0.04 -13.90 5.69
CA ALA A 286 0.82 -14.16 6.89
C ALA A 286 1.33 -15.62 6.97
N HIS A 287 1.74 -16.06 8.16
CA HIS A 287 2.24 -17.42 8.40
C HIS A 287 1.14 -18.49 8.46
N ARG A 288 -0.08 -18.13 8.88
CA ARG A 288 -1.15 -19.10 9.17
C ARG A 288 -1.56 -19.88 7.92
N GLY A 289 -1.37 -21.20 7.94
CA GLY A 289 -1.69 -22.08 6.84
C GLY A 289 -0.85 -21.87 5.57
N ARG A 290 0.28 -21.15 5.65
CA ARG A 290 1.08 -20.84 4.44
C ARG A 290 1.65 -22.07 3.76
N LEU A 291 2.11 -23.06 4.52
CA LEU A 291 2.58 -24.32 3.95
C LEU A 291 1.45 -25.06 3.21
N ASN A 292 0.23 -24.96 3.75
CA ASN A 292 -0.97 -25.49 3.14
C ASN A 292 -1.27 -24.81 1.80
N VAL A 293 -1.26 -23.47 1.76
CA VAL A 293 -1.42 -22.70 0.51
C VAL A 293 -0.30 -23.02 -0.48
N LEU A 294 0.96 -23.12 -0.05
CA LEU A 294 2.08 -23.51 -0.90
C LEU A 294 1.86 -24.88 -1.56
N ALA A 295 1.44 -25.88 -0.78
CA ALA A 295 1.26 -27.23 -1.29
C ALA A 295 -0.01 -27.38 -2.15
N ASN A 296 -1.15 -26.93 -1.62
CA ASN A 296 -2.47 -27.25 -2.17
C ASN A 296 -2.95 -26.21 -3.20
N ILE A 297 -2.53 -24.95 -3.07
CA ILE A 297 -2.89 -23.87 -4.00
C ILE A 297 -1.77 -23.62 -5.01
N MET A 298 -0.55 -23.35 -4.53
CA MET A 298 0.60 -23.07 -5.40
C MET A 298 1.25 -24.32 -6.00
N ARG A 299 0.75 -25.53 -5.68
CA ARG A 299 1.26 -26.81 -6.20
C ARG A 299 2.76 -27.02 -5.99
N LYS A 300 3.34 -26.43 -4.93
CA LYS A 300 4.71 -26.73 -4.54
C LYS A 300 4.80 -28.23 -4.21
N PRO A 301 5.72 -28.99 -4.82
CA PRO A 301 5.81 -30.43 -4.59
C PRO A 301 5.99 -30.78 -3.11
N TYR A 302 5.22 -31.74 -2.58
CA TYR A 302 5.31 -32.16 -1.18
C TYR A 302 6.73 -32.61 -0.81
N GLN A 303 7.40 -33.38 -1.69
CA GLN A 303 8.79 -33.79 -1.51
C GLN A 303 9.76 -32.62 -1.30
N ALA A 304 9.53 -31.47 -1.96
CA ALA A 304 10.34 -30.27 -1.81
C ALA A 304 10.11 -29.63 -0.43
N ILE A 305 8.86 -29.57 0.02
CA ILE A 305 8.52 -29.08 1.36
C ILE A 305 9.15 -29.99 2.42
N PHE A 306 9.08 -31.31 2.27
CA PHE A 306 9.69 -32.24 3.21
C PHE A 306 11.21 -32.13 3.27
N ALA A 307 11.88 -31.91 2.12
CA ALA A 307 13.32 -31.66 2.09
C ALA A 307 13.71 -30.38 2.87
N GLU A 308 12.92 -29.30 2.77
CA GLU A 308 13.13 -28.07 3.54
C GLU A 308 12.98 -28.29 5.06
N PHE A 309 12.11 -29.19 5.49
CA PHE A 309 11.97 -29.56 6.90
C PHE A 309 13.18 -30.33 7.44
N GLU A 310 13.94 -31.02 6.58
CA GLU A 310 15.19 -31.70 6.95
C GLU A 310 16.42 -30.76 6.87
N GLY A 311 16.23 -29.48 6.52
CA GLY A 311 17.31 -28.51 6.38
C GLY A 311 18.13 -28.68 5.10
N ILE A 312 17.64 -29.48 4.15
CA ILE A 312 18.25 -29.61 2.83
C ILE A 312 17.94 -28.31 2.07
N SER A 313 18.98 -27.60 1.64
CA SER A 313 18.82 -26.40 0.82
C SER A 313 18.07 -26.78 -0.46
N THR A 314 16.90 -26.19 -0.66
CA THR A 314 16.16 -26.23 -1.93
C THR A 314 16.59 -25.13 -2.89
N SER A 315 17.72 -24.47 -2.62
CA SER A 315 18.42 -23.60 -3.56
C SER A 315 19.64 -24.34 -4.12
N PRO A 316 19.95 -24.21 -5.43
CA PRO A 316 21.18 -24.77 -6.02
C PRO A 316 22.42 -24.42 -5.18
N GLU A 317 23.42 -25.31 -5.11
CA GLU A 317 24.62 -25.15 -4.26
C GLU A 317 25.38 -23.83 -4.50
N ASP A 318 25.23 -23.24 -5.69
CA ASP A 318 25.85 -21.96 -6.10
C ASP A 318 25.08 -20.71 -5.66
N VAL A 319 23.94 -20.84 -4.96
CA VAL A 319 23.09 -19.71 -4.54
C VAL A 319 23.36 -19.32 -3.09
N GLN A 320 24.11 -18.24 -2.90
CA GLN A 320 24.15 -17.52 -1.63
C GLN A 320 22.85 -16.71 -1.47
N GLY A 321 22.02 -16.98 -0.46
CA GLY A 321 20.96 -16.04 -0.06
C GLY A 321 19.49 -16.50 -0.06
N SER A 322 19.16 -17.75 0.28
CA SER A 322 17.78 -18.10 0.63
C SER A 322 17.44 -17.88 2.12
N GLY A 323 18.22 -17.03 2.82
CA GLY A 323 18.39 -16.99 4.28
C GLY A 323 17.16 -16.67 5.15
N ASP A 324 15.95 -16.70 4.60
CA ASP A 324 14.71 -16.55 5.34
C ASP A 324 14.02 -17.89 5.62
N VAL A 325 13.14 -17.91 6.60
CA VAL A 325 12.41 -19.11 7.02
C VAL A 325 11.39 -19.54 5.95
N LYS A 326 11.14 -20.85 5.84
CA LYS A 326 10.27 -21.49 4.82
C LYS A 326 8.89 -20.86 4.61
N TYR A 327 8.33 -20.22 5.63
CA TYR A 327 7.04 -19.53 5.56
C TYR A 327 7.13 -18.04 5.19
N HIS A 328 8.25 -17.56 4.64
CA HIS A 328 8.40 -16.21 4.08
C HIS A 328 8.76 -16.19 2.60
N LEU A 329 9.16 -17.34 2.03
CA LEU A 329 9.57 -17.43 0.63
C LEU A 329 8.37 -17.24 -0.31
N GLY A 330 8.59 -16.49 -1.39
CA GLY A 330 7.63 -16.35 -2.48
C GLY A 330 7.72 -17.54 -3.45
N THR A 331 6.64 -17.82 -4.16
CA THR A 331 6.60 -18.85 -5.21
C THR A 331 5.67 -18.41 -6.33
N SER A 332 5.88 -18.92 -7.53
CA SER A 332 4.92 -18.74 -8.64
C SER A 332 4.54 -20.11 -9.20
N ALA A 333 3.32 -20.22 -9.75
CA ALA A 333 2.80 -21.46 -10.30
C ALA A 333 1.68 -21.17 -11.30
N ASP A 334 1.64 -21.92 -12.39
CA ASP A 334 0.50 -21.92 -13.30
C ASP A 334 -0.50 -23.00 -12.89
N ARG A 335 -1.78 -22.64 -12.89
CA ARG A 335 -2.89 -23.53 -12.54
C ARG A 335 -3.91 -23.55 -13.65
N GLU A 336 -4.35 -24.73 -14.06
CA GLU A 336 -5.41 -24.89 -15.05
C GLU A 336 -6.77 -25.10 -14.36
N PHE A 337 -7.78 -24.36 -14.81
CA PHE A 337 -9.18 -24.45 -14.39
C PHE A 337 -10.08 -24.43 -15.62
N ASP A 338 -10.84 -25.49 -15.86
CA ASP A 338 -11.77 -25.62 -17.00
C ASP A 338 -11.10 -25.26 -18.36
N GLY A 339 -9.87 -25.72 -18.60
CA GLY A 339 -9.09 -25.44 -19.81
C GLY A 339 -8.43 -24.06 -19.87
N ARG A 340 -8.52 -23.25 -18.81
CA ARG A 340 -7.94 -21.91 -18.72
C ARG A 340 -6.81 -21.88 -17.70
N VAL A 341 -5.67 -21.31 -18.09
CA VAL A 341 -4.51 -21.17 -17.20
C VAL A 341 -4.58 -19.84 -16.45
N VAL A 342 -4.45 -19.91 -15.12
CA VAL A 342 -4.28 -18.77 -14.23
C VAL A 342 -2.89 -18.82 -13.61
N HIS A 343 -2.12 -17.77 -13.81
CA HIS A 343 -0.82 -17.61 -13.17
C HIS A 343 -0.99 -17.14 -11.72
N LEU A 344 -0.43 -17.87 -10.77
CA LEU A 344 -0.45 -17.52 -9.35
C LEU A 344 0.93 -17.06 -8.92
N SER A 345 1.01 -15.95 -8.18
CA SER A 345 2.26 -15.47 -7.60
C SER A 345 2.08 -15.12 -6.12
N LEU A 346 2.67 -15.92 -5.25
CA LEU A 346 2.73 -15.66 -3.81
C LEU A 346 3.92 -14.77 -3.50
N THR A 347 3.65 -13.60 -2.93
CA THR A 347 4.67 -12.61 -2.60
C THR A 347 5.44 -13.01 -1.34
N ALA A 348 6.76 -12.78 -1.35
CA ALA A 348 7.59 -12.95 -0.16
C ALA A 348 7.28 -11.86 0.86
N ASN A 349 7.34 -12.18 2.15
CA ASN A 349 6.98 -11.24 3.21
C ASN A 349 7.79 -11.47 4.48
N PRO A 350 8.08 -10.42 5.26
CA PRO A 350 8.65 -10.57 6.59
C PRO A 350 7.59 -11.03 7.60
N SER A 351 8.02 -11.26 8.84
CA SER A 351 7.11 -11.52 9.97
C SER A 351 6.25 -10.32 10.38
N HIS A 352 6.55 -9.12 9.88
CA HIS A 352 5.78 -7.91 10.18
C HIS A 352 4.44 -8.02 9.46
N LEU A 353 3.40 -8.39 10.21
CA LEU A 353 2.08 -8.68 9.67
C LEU A 353 1.54 -7.47 8.89
N GLU A 354 0.77 -7.75 7.84
CA GLU A 354 0.14 -6.75 6.96
C GLU A 354 1.09 -5.88 6.12
N ALA A 355 2.41 -5.85 6.40
CA ALA A 355 3.38 -5.05 5.65
C ALA A 355 3.49 -5.44 4.16
N VAL A 356 3.08 -6.67 3.80
CA VAL A 356 3.07 -7.16 2.41
C VAL A 356 1.87 -6.65 1.60
N ASN A 357 0.83 -6.11 2.25
CA ASN A 357 -0.45 -5.81 1.60
C ASN A 357 -0.28 -4.81 0.46
N THR A 358 0.36 -3.68 0.71
CA THR A 358 0.59 -2.67 -0.34
C THR A 358 1.65 -3.10 -1.35
N VAL A 359 2.61 -3.94 -0.97
CA VAL A 359 3.56 -4.56 -1.90
C VAL A 359 2.83 -5.41 -2.94
N VAL A 360 1.81 -6.18 -2.53
CA VAL A 360 0.95 -6.93 -3.46
C VAL A 360 0.19 -5.99 -4.37
N LEU A 361 -0.42 -4.92 -3.84
CA LEU A 361 -1.15 -3.96 -4.68
C LEU A 361 -0.27 -3.33 -5.77
N GLY A 362 0.94 -2.89 -5.40
CA GLY A 362 1.90 -2.36 -6.38
C GLY A 362 2.32 -3.38 -7.44
N LYS A 363 2.52 -4.64 -7.03
CA LYS A 363 2.84 -5.74 -7.95
C LYS A 363 1.69 -6.04 -8.92
N VAL A 364 0.45 -6.02 -8.42
CA VAL A 364 -0.76 -6.18 -9.25
C VAL A 364 -0.85 -5.05 -10.27
N ARG A 365 -0.69 -3.80 -9.85
CA ARG A 365 -0.74 -2.63 -10.74
C ARG A 365 0.30 -2.69 -11.86
N ALA A 366 1.55 -3.04 -11.53
CA ALA A 366 2.59 -3.23 -12.52
C ALA A 366 2.21 -4.31 -13.55
N LYS A 367 1.66 -5.44 -13.09
CA LYS A 367 1.23 -6.55 -13.94
C LYS A 367 0.00 -6.22 -14.80
N GLN A 368 -0.92 -5.41 -14.28
CA GLN A 368 -2.05 -4.89 -15.08
C GLN A 368 -1.53 -4.08 -16.27
N ARG A 369 -0.56 -3.19 -16.03
CA ARG A 369 0.09 -2.43 -17.10
C ARG A 369 0.81 -3.32 -18.09
N GLN A 370 1.55 -4.33 -17.62
CA GLN A 370 2.25 -5.29 -18.48
C GLN A 370 1.33 -6.04 -19.43
N ARG A 371 0.07 -6.28 -19.02
CA ARG A 371 -0.93 -7.02 -19.80
C ARG A 371 -1.92 -6.13 -20.56
N GLY A 372 -1.80 -4.80 -20.45
CA GLY A 372 -2.83 -3.88 -20.98
C GLY A 372 -4.20 -4.14 -20.36
N ASP A 373 -4.25 -4.46 -19.07
CA ASP A 373 -5.48 -4.74 -18.32
C ASP A 373 -6.11 -3.45 -17.80
N GLU A 374 -6.58 -2.61 -18.71
CA GLU A 374 -7.20 -1.30 -18.38
C GLU A 374 -8.51 -1.47 -17.61
N ASP A 375 -9.29 -2.48 -17.97
CA ASP A 375 -10.52 -2.86 -17.26
C ASP A 375 -10.24 -3.55 -15.92
N ARG A 376 -8.99 -3.96 -15.64
CA ARG A 376 -8.54 -4.56 -14.37
C ARG A 376 -9.24 -5.89 -14.04
N GLU A 377 -9.59 -6.66 -15.07
CA GLU A 377 -10.30 -7.94 -14.96
C GLU A 377 -9.35 -9.14 -14.99
N LYS A 378 -8.16 -8.98 -15.59
CA LYS A 378 -7.23 -10.08 -15.87
C LYS A 378 -6.26 -10.32 -14.73
N VAL A 379 -5.89 -9.29 -13.97
CA VAL A 379 -4.96 -9.40 -12.84
C VAL A 379 -5.61 -8.90 -11.55
N MET A 380 -5.55 -9.70 -10.49
CA MET A 380 -6.11 -9.34 -9.18
C MET A 380 -5.18 -9.62 -8.00
N GLY A 381 -5.40 -8.91 -6.90
CA GLY A 381 -4.80 -9.19 -5.60
C GLY A 381 -5.71 -10.06 -4.73
N ILE A 382 -5.12 -10.98 -3.96
CA ILE A 382 -5.77 -11.67 -2.84
C ILE A 382 -4.91 -11.47 -1.59
N LEU A 383 -5.50 -10.98 -0.51
CA LEU A 383 -4.80 -10.75 0.75
C LEU A 383 -5.41 -11.61 1.86
N LEU A 384 -4.58 -12.41 2.53
CA LEU A 384 -4.96 -13.29 3.63
C LEU A 384 -4.45 -12.73 4.95
N HIS A 385 -5.38 -12.44 5.85
CA HIS A 385 -5.13 -11.73 7.11
C HIS A 385 -5.36 -12.63 8.32
N GLY A 386 -4.73 -12.30 9.45
CA GLY A 386 -5.17 -12.79 10.77
C GLY A 386 -6.10 -11.78 11.42
N ASP A 387 -7.12 -12.22 12.15
CA ASP A 387 -8.15 -11.36 12.75
C ASP A 387 -7.58 -10.21 13.60
N ALA A 388 -6.62 -10.50 14.48
CA ALA A 388 -6.03 -9.48 15.34
C ALA A 388 -5.16 -8.47 14.57
N ALA A 389 -4.49 -8.90 13.51
CA ALA A 389 -3.63 -8.03 12.72
C ALA A 389 -4.43 -7.16 11.74
N PHE A 390 -5.50 -7.70 11.16
CA PHE A 390 -6.34 -7.03 10.17
C PHE A 390 -6.94 -5.72 10.70
N ILE A 391 -7.44 -5.74 11.94
CA ILE A 391 -8.00 -4.56 12.61
C ILE A 391 -6.93 -3.73 13.36
N GLY A 392 -5.78 -4.35 13.69
CA GLY A 392 -4.80 -3.78 14.61
C GLY A 392 -3.61 -3.06 13.95
N GLN A 393 -3.32 -3.32 12.67
CA GLN A 393 -2.20 -2.71 11.95
C GLN A 393 -2.68 -1.56 11.05
N GLY A 394 -2.13 -0.36 11.26
CA GLY A 394 -2.52 0.86 10.51
C GLY A 394 -2.34 0.75 8.99
N ILE A 395 -1.39 -0.06 8.53
CA ILE A 395 -1.15 -0.28 7.09
C ILE A 395 -2.35 -0.95 6.39
N VAL A 396 -3.24 -1.63 7.11
CA VAL A 396 -4.48 -2.17 6.52
C VAL A 396 -5.42 -1.04 6.10
N ALA A 397 -5.57 0.00 6.92
CA ALA A 397 -6.35 1.19 6.56
C ALA A 397 -5.69 1.92 5.38
N GLU A 398 -4.36 2.04 5.37
CA GLU A 398 -3.63 2.60 4.23
C GLU A 398 -3.79 1.75 2.96
N THR A 399 -3.90 0.42 3.08
CA THR A 399 -4.17 -0.48 1.95
C THR A 399 -5.55 -0.18 1.35
N PHE A 400 -6.60 -0.08 2.19
CA PHE A 400 -7.95 0.26 1.73
C PHE A 400 -7.99 1.67 1.12
N LEU A 401 -7.29 2.64 1.69
CA LEU A 401 -7.19 4.00 1.14
C LEU A 401 -6.74 4.01 -0.33
N LEU A 402 -5.84 3.11 -0.72
CA LEU A 402 -5.31 3.02 -2.09
C LEU A 402 -6.23 2.29 -3.09
N SER A 403 -7.29 1.64 -2.61
CA SER A 403 -8.11 0.72 -3.42
C SER A 403 -8.76 1.37 -4.65
N GLN A 404 -9.16 2.65 -4.55
CA GLN A 404 -9.93 3.36 -5.58
C GLN A 404 -9.23 4.62 -6.14
N LEU A 405 -8.09 5.04 -5.60
CA LEU A 405 -7.36 6.22 -6.10
C LEU A 405 -6.76 5.96 -7.48
N ASP A 406 -6.90 6.89 -8.43
CA ASP A 406 -6.57 6.64 -9.84
C ASP A 406 -5.15 6.11 -10.10
N GLY A 407 -4.15 6.70 -9.42
CA GLY A 407 -2.74 6.29 -9.52
C GLY A 407 -2.39 4.95 -8.86
N TYR A 408 -3.33 4.38 -8.08
CA TYR A 408 -3.08 3.20 -7.24
C TYR A 408 -4.11 2.06 -7.40
N ARG A 409 -5.30 2.34 -7.93
CA ARG A 409 -6.41 1.39 -8.00
C ARG A 409 -6.08 0.16 -8.84
N THR A 410 -6.34 -1.01 -8.25
CA THR A 410 -6.10 -2.34 -8.84
C THR A 410 -7.39 -3.05 -9.24
N GLY A 411 -8.54 -2.36 -9.18
CA GLY A 411 -9.84 -2.91 -9.58
C GLY A 411 -10.41 -3.87 -8.53
N GLY A 412 -10.16 -3.59 -7.26
CA GLY A 412 -10.65 -4.39 -6.15
C GLY A 412 -9.73 -5.54 -5.77
N THR A 413 -9.56 -5.74 -4.47
CA THR A 413 -8.81 -6.83 -3.84
C THR A 413 -9.77 -7.74 -3.07
N ILE A 414 -9.55 -9.06 -3.15
CA ILE A 414 -10.28 -10.01 -2.29
C ILE A 414 -9.50 -10.17 -1.00
N HIS A 415 -10.10 -9.79 0.12
CA HIS A 415 -9.54 -9.95 1.45
C HIS A 415 -10.18 -11.15 2.14
N ILE A 416 -9.38 -12.02 2.73
CA ILE A 416 -9.86 -13.14 3.55
C ILE A 416 -9.23 -13.04 4.93
N ALA A 417 -10.03 -12.75 5.95
CA ALA A 417 -9.60 -12.84 7.34
C ALA A 417 -9.76 -14.28 7.83
N ILE A 418 -8.64 -14.92 8.20
CA ILE A 418 -8.64 -16.24 8.85
C ILE A 418 -8.92 -16.02 10.35
N ASN A 419 -10.19 -15.78 10.66
CA ASN A 419 -10.65 -15.36 11.96
C ASN A 419 -10.78 -16.55 12.90
N ASN A 420 -9.63 -16.96 13.44
CA ASN A 420 -9.52 -18.03 14.43
C ASN A 420 -9.83 -17.57 15.86
N GLN A 421 -10.37 -16.35 16.00
CA GLN A 421 -10.85 -15.77 17.25
C GLN A 421 -9.77 -15.60 18.33
N ILE A 422 -8.48 -15.54 17.96
CA ILE A 422 -7.38 -15.35 18.92
C ILE A 422 -6.09 -14.81 18.27
N GLY A 423 -5.57 -13.70 18.79
CA GLY A 423 -4.26 -13.15 18.42
C GLY A 423 -3.17 -13.56 19.39
N PHE A 424 -2.35 -14.57 19.04
CA PHE A 424 -1.39 -15.20 19.97
C PHE A 424 -2.12 -15.77 21.22
N THR A 425 -2.14 -15.01 22.32
CA THR A 425 -2.84 -15.30 23.59
C THR A 425 -4.00 -14.34 23.87
N THR A 426 -4.18 -13.32 23.01
CA THR A 426 -5.12 -12.22 23.21
C THR A 426 -6.47 -12.54 22.56
N ALA A 427 -7.53 -12.50 23.38
CA ALA A 427 -8.90 -12.68 22.92
C ALA A 427 -9.43 -11.45 22.16
N PRO A 428 -10.45 -11.61 21.29
CA PRO A 428 -11.10 -10.55 20.51
C PRO A 428 -11.46 -9.29 21.31
N SER A 429 -12.04 -9.47 22.49
CA SER A 429 -12.45 -8.39 23.40
C SER A 429 -11.30 -7.52 23.92
N LYS A 430 -10.05 -7.97 23.72
CA LYS A 430 -8.82 -7.25 24.08
C LYS A 430 -8.00 -6.82 22.86
N SER A 431 -8.35 -7.25 21.65
CA SER A 431 -7.62 -6.92 20.41
C SER A 431 -8.29 -5.82 19.59
N ARG A 432 -9.59 -5.57 19.77
CA ARG A 432 -10.36 -4.57 19.00
C ARG A 432 -11.47 -3.89 19.80
N SER A 433 -11.96 -2.77 19.28
CA SER A 433 -13.04 -1.97 19.87
C SER A 433 -14.36 -2.03 19.10
N SER A 434 -14.45 -2.93 18.12
CA SER A 434 -15.62 -3.14 17.28
C SER A 434 -16.01 -4.63 17.27
N PRO A 435 -17.24 -4.99 16.86
CA PRO A 435 -17.70 -6.38 16.89
C PRO A 435 -16.85 -7.31 16.01
N TYR A 436 -16.48 -6.85 14.80
CA TYR A 436 -15.82 -7.68 13.80
C TYR A 436 -14.38 -7.23 13.54
N CYS A 437 -13.51 -8.18 13.19
CA CYS A 437 -12.16 -7.84 12.76
C CYS A 437 -12.13 -7.16 11.37
N SER A 438 -13.20 -7.34 10.59
CA SER A 438 -13.39 -6.80 9.25
C SER A 438 -13.95 -5.38 9.21
N ASP A 439 -14.22 -4.75 10.35
CA ASP A 439 -14.79 -3.40 10.40
C ASP A 439 -13.92 -2.32 9.72
N MET A 440 -12.62 -2.58 9.50
CA MET A 440 -11.76 -1.72 8.66
C MET A 440 -12.28 -1.56 7.22
N ALA A 441 -12.95 -2.57 6.68
CA ALA A 441 -13.48 -2.59 5.32
C ALA A 441 -14.53 -1.48 5.07
N LYS A 442 -15.21 -1.05 6.13
CA LYS A 442 -16.24 -0.01 6.09
C LYS A 442 -15.67 1.37 5.74
N LEU A 443 -14.35 1.57 5.85
CA LEU A 443 -13.68 2.81 5.43
C LEU A 443 -13.93 3.12 3.93
N VAL A 444 -14.08 2.10 3.11
CA VAL A 444 -14.22 2.21 1.64
C VAL A 444 -15.50 1.60 1.10
N ASP A 445 -16.51 1.44 1.96
CA ASP A 445 -17.78 0.82 1.61
C ASP A 445 -17.62 -0.57 0.94
N ALA A 446 -16.66 -1.38 1.40
CA ALA A 446 -16.53 -2.75 0.92
C ALA A 446 -17.58 -3.65 1.60
N PRO A 447 -18.25 -4.57 0.88
CA PRO A 447 -19.11 -5.58 1.48
C PRO A 447 -18.29 -6.56 2.32
N VAL A 448 -18.89 -7.02 3.41
CA VAL A 448 -18.30 -8.01 4.30
C VAL A 448 -19.21 -9.23 4.38
N PHE A 449 -18.63 -10.39 4.07
CA PHE A 449 -19.28 -11.69 4.23
C PHE A 449 -18.63 -12.44 5.38
N HIS A 450 -19.32 -12.56 6.51
CA HIS A 450 -18.92 -13.42 7.60
C HIS A 450 -19.42 -14.83 7.34
N VAL A 451 -18.56 -15.83 7.46
CA VAL A 451 -18.92 -17.22 7.15
C VAL A 451 -18.34 -18.18 8.17
N ASN A 452 -19.14 -19.15 8.59
CA ASN A 452 -18.71 -20.22 9.48
C ASN A 452 -17.76 -21.18 8.73
N GLY A 453 -16.54 -21.29 9.23
CA GLY A 453 -15.48 -22.13 8.66
C GLY A 453 -15.77 -23.62 8.74
N ASP A 454 -16.68 -24.06 9.61
CA ASP A 454 -17.15 -25.46 9.66
C ASP A 454 -18.30 -25.76 8.69
N ASP A 455 -18.74 -24.78 7.90
CA ASP A 455 -19.63 -24.96 6.75
C ASP A 455 -18.86 -24.69 5.44
N PRO A 456 -18.21 -25.71 4.86
CA PRO A 456 -17.40 -25.56 3.66
C PRO A 456 -18.23 -25.17 2.43
N GLU A 457 -19.50 -25.58 2.35
CA GLU A 457 -20.40 -25.22 1.26
C GLU A 457 -20.73 -23.72 1.30
N ALA A 458 -21.03 -23.18 2.48
CA ALA A 458 -21.20 -21.75 2.69
C ALA A 458 -19.93 -20.96 2.36
N CYS A 459 -18.75 -21.45 2.79
CA CYS A 459 -17.46 -20.85 2.47
C CYS A 459 -17.25 -20.75 0.94
N VAL A 460 -17.50 -21.83 0.20
CA VAL A 460 -17.39 -21.88 -1.25
C VAL A 460 -18.45 -20.99 -1.93
N HIS A 461 -19.66 -20.92 -1.39
CA HIS A 461 -20.72 -20.03 -1.86
C HIS A 461 -20.30 -18.55 -1.78
N VAL A 462 -19.82 -18.12 -0.61
CA VAL A 462 -19.32 -16.75 -0.37
C VAL A 462 -18.13 -16.44 -1.25
N ALA A 463 -17.18 -17.39 -1.39
CA ALA A 463 -16.02 -17.24 -2.27
C ALA A 463 -16.42 -16.96 -3.73
N ARG A 464 -17.48 -17.61 -4.22
CA ARG A 464 -18.05 -17.36 -5.55
C ARG A 464 -18.66 -15.96 -5.66
N ILE A 465 -19.41 -15.51 -4.67
CA ILE A 465 -20.02 -14.17 -4.66
C ILE A 465 -18.93 -13.10 -4.62
N ALA A 466 -17.88 -13.28 -3.79
CA ALA A 466 -16.80 -12.32 -3.63
C ALA A 466 -16.08 -12.02 -4.96
N ILE A 467 -15.68 -13.07 -5.70
CA ILE A 467 -15.04 -12.86 -7.01
C ILE A 467 -15.99 -12.24 -8.04
N GLU A 468 -17.28 -12.59 -8.01
CA GLU A 468 -18.26 -11.97 -8.91
C GLU A 468 -18.49 -10.49 -8.59
N TYR A 469 -18.56 -10.12 -7.31
CA TYR A 469 -18.67 -8.72 -6.88
C TYR A 469 -17.44 -7.93 -7.32
N ARG A 470 -16.24 -8.45 -7.04
CA ARG A 470 -14.97 -7.82 -7.46
C ARG A 470 -14.92 -7.62 -8.96
N GLN A 471 -15.24 -8.67 -9.75
CA GLN A 471 -15.24 -8.56 -11.21
C GLN A 471 -16.31 -7.60 -11.71
N ARG A 472 -17.48 -7.48 -11.09
CA ARG A 472 -18.52 -6.55 -11.54
C ARG A 472 -18.19 -5.10 -11.19
N PHE A 473 -17.86 -4.83 -9.93
CA PHE A 473 -17.79 -3.46 -9.41
C PHE A 473 -16.38 -2.91 -9.28
N LYS A 474 -15.34 -3.75 -9.46
CA LYS A 474 -13.93 -3.34 -9.35
C LYS A 474 -13.57 -2.72 -8.00
N LYS A 475 -14.23 -3.20 -6.94
CA LYS A 475 -14.08 -2.78 -5.54
C LYS A 475 -13.63 -3.93 -4.66
N ASP A 476 -13.01 -3.58 -3.54
CA ASP A 476 -12.56 -4.53 -2.53
C ASP A 476 -13.77 -5.26 -1.94
N VAL A 477 -13.55 -6.52 -1.55
CA VAL A 477 -14.55 -7.37 -0.87
C VAL A 477 -13.86 -8.15 0.23
N VAL A 478 -14.52 -8.28 1.38
CA VAL A 478 -13.96 -8.96 2.54
C VAL A 478 -14.77 -10.20 2.88
N VAL A 479 -14.05 -11.32 3.07
CA VAL A 479 -14.58 -12.55 3.64
C VAL A 479 -13.98 -12.75 5.03
N ASP A 480 -14.80 -12.68 6.06
CA ASP A 480 -14.42 -12.97 7.45
C ASP A 480 -14.77 -14.44 7.75
N MET A 481 -13.78 -15.32 7.59
CA MET A 481 -13.96 -16.76 7.81
C MET A 481 -13.77 -17.09 9.29
N TRP A 482 -14.88 -17.23 10.01
CA TRP A 482 -14.91 -17.58 11.42
C TRP A 482 -14.49 -19.02 11.61
N CYS A 483 -13.38 -19.23 12.29
CA CYS A 483 -12.75 -20.52 12.43
C CYS A 483 -12.15 -20.64 13.85
N TYR A 484 -11.27 -21.61 14.07
CA TYR A 484 -10.53 -21.72 15.32
C TYR A 484 -9.06 -22.09 15.08
N ARG A 485 -8.28 -22.20 16.14
CA ARG A 485 -6.90 -22.69 16.09
C ARG A 485 -6.76 -23.93 16.96
N ARG A 486 -6.58 -25.10 16.32
CA ARG A 486 -6.52 -26.39 17.03
C ARG A 486 -5.42 -26.45 18.08
N HIS A 487 -4.26 -25.84 17.79
CA HIS A 487 -3.07 -25.86 18.62
C HIS A 487 -2.75 -24.46 19.20
N GLY A 488 -1.68 -24.35 20.01
CA GLY A 488 -1.14 -23.05 20.45
C GLY A 488 -0.75 -22.13 19.28
N HIS A 489 -0.24 -20.93 19.57
CA HIS A 489 0.14 -19.99 18.49
C HIS A 489 1.20 -20.57 17.55
N ASN A 490 2.08 -21.37 18.13
CA ASN A 490 2.87 -22.35 17.45
C ASN A 490 2.67 -23.70 18.16
N GLU A 491 3.11 -24.79 17.55
CA GLU A 491 2.73 -26.12 18.01
C GLU A 491 3.46 -26.61 19.27
N GLY A 492 4.45 -25.83 19.76
CA GLY A 492 5.06 -26.03 21.08
C GLY A 492 4.52 -25.12 22.18
N ASP A 493 3.55 -24.25 21.88
CA ASP A 493 2.93 -23.32 22.83
C ASP A 493 1.72 -23.96 23.53
N GLU A 494 1.52 -23.66 24.82
CA GLU A 494 0.42 -24.19 25.63
C GLU A 494 -0.70 -23.13 25.79
N PRO A 495 -1.76 -23.20 24.97
CA PRO A 495 -2.78 -22.16 24.93
C PRO A 495 -3.71 -22.16 26.14
N MET A 496 -3.86 -23.29 26.85
CA MET A 496 -4.75 -23.37 28.02
C MET A 496 -4.30 -22.47 29.18
N PHE A 497 -3.05 -22.01 29.18
CA PHE A 497 -2.57 -21.02 30.16
C PHE A 497 -3.31 -19.69 30.09
N THR A 498 -3.91 -19.35 28.94
CA THR A 498 -4.59 -18.06 28.74
C THR A 498 -6.02 -18.21 28.24
N GLN A 499 -6.36 -19.28 27.51
CA GLN A 499 -7.69 -19.49 26.93
C GLN A 499 -8.26 -20.89 27.26
N PRO A 500 -8.40 -21.26 28.55
CA PRO A 500 -8.78 -22.63 28.93
C PRO A 500 -10.16 -23.04 28.41
N GLN A 501 -11.18 -22.16 28.48
CA GLN A 501 -12.54 -22.48 28.04
C GLN A 501 -12.61 -22.76 26.53
N MET A 502 -11.97 -21.91 25.72
CA MET A 502 -11.87 -22.08 24.27
C MET A 502 -11.20 -23.41 23.92
N TYR A 503 -10.06 -23.73 24.56
CA TYR A 503 -9.30 -24.93 24.21
C TYR A 503 -9.89 -26.22 24.79
N THR A 504 -10.68 -26.16 25.86
CA THR A 504 -11.55 -27.28 26.27
C THR A 504 -12.56 -27.60 25.17
N LYS A 505 -13.25 -26.58 24.63
CA LYS A 505 -14.19 -26.77 23.51
C LYS A 505 -13.51 -27.29 22.25
N ILE A 506 -12.38 -26.71 21.85
CA ILE A 506 -11.60 -27.18 20.70
C ILE A 506 -11.13 -28.63 20.89
N GLY A 507 -10.83 -29.06 22.13
CA GLY A 507 -10.43 -30.44 22.42
C GLY A 507 -11.54 -31.48 22.18
N GLU A 508 -12.81 -31.08 22.34
CA GLU A 508 -14.00 -31.91 22.11
C GLU A 508 -14.54 -31.77 20.67
N HIS A 509 -14.18 -30.69 19.98
CA HIS A 509 -14.72 -30.34 18.68
C HIS A 509 -14.12 -31.18 17.54
N PRO A 510 -14.94 -31.85 16.70
CA PRO A 510 -14.42 -32.59 15.54
C PRO A 510 -13.68 -31.70 14.55
N ARG A 511 -12.93 -32.31 13.62
CA ARG A 511 -12.26 -31.57 12.53
C ARG A 511 -13.29 -31.22 11.46
N THR A 512 -13.15 -30.06 10.81
CA THR A 512 -14.04 -29.59 9.75
C THR A 512 -14.24 -30.63 8.65
N ARG A 513 -13.17 -31.33 8.23
CA ARG A 513 -13.25 -32.43 7.26
C ARG A 513 -14.14 -33.59 7.75
N GLN A 514 -14.09 -33.92 9.04
CA GLN A 514 -14.95 -34.97 9.62
C GLN A 514 -16.41 -34.53 9.62
N ILE A 515 -16.69 -33.31 10.08
CA ILE A 515 -18.05 -32.72 10.10
C ILE A 515 -18.67 -32.82 8.70
N TYR A 516 -17.93 -32.40 7.67
CA TYR A 516 -18.45 -32.40 6.31
C TYR A 516 -18.60 -33.82 5.73
N ALA A 517 -17.69 -34.74 6.04
CA ALA A 517 -17.83 -36.14 5.62
C ALA A 517 -19.10 -36.78 6.22
N ASP A 518 -19.32 -36.58 7.53
CA ASP A 518 -20.50 -37.11 8.22
C ASP A 518 -21.80 -36.52 7.68
N GLN A 519 -21.79 -35.23 7.32
CA GLN A 519 -22.91 -34.58 6.65
C GLN A 519 -23.21 -35.26 5.30
N LEU A 520 -22.20 -35.45 4.44
CA LEU A 520 -22.40 -36.06 3.12
C LEU A 520 -22.86 -37.52 3.19
N GLU A 521 -22.39 -38.28 4.18
CA GLU A 521 -22.85 -39.64 4.45
C GLU A 521 -24.30 -39.64 4.95
N GLY A 522 -24.66 -38.72 5.86
CA GLY A 522 -26.03 -38.56 6.37
C GLY A 522 -27.03 -38.12 5.29
N GLU A 523 -26.59 -37.31 4.32
CA GLU A 523 -27.37 -36.90 3.15
C GLU A 523 -27.47 -38.00 2.07
N GLY A 524 -26.69 -39.08 2.18
CA GLY A 524 -26.59 -40.14 1.17
C GLY A 524 -25.86 -39.74 -0.12
N THR A 525 -25.20 -38.57 -0.12
CA THR A 525 -24.37 -38.10 -1.25
C THR A 525 -23.04 -38.84 -1.33
N LEU A 526 -22.52 -39.28 -0.17
CA LEU A 526 -21.30 -40.06 -0.05
C LEU A 526 -21.64 -41.44 0.56
N PRO A 527 -21.28 -42.56 -0.10
CA PRO A 527 -21.35 -43.89 0.49
C PRO A 527 -20.60 -44.00 1.83
N GLU A 528 -21.16 -44.75 2.77
CA GLU A 528 -20.57 -44.98 4.10
C GLU A 528 -19.12 -45.50 3.98
N GLY A 529 -18.20 -44.84 4.68
CA GLY A 529 -16.78 -45.22 4.74
C GLY A 529 -15.96 -44.76 3.54
N GLU A 530 -16.55 -44.11 2.53
CA GLU A 530 -15.80 -43.51 1.43
C GLU A 530 -14.97 -42.30 1.91
N GLY A 531 -15.45 -41.53 2.88
CA GLY A 531 -14.66 -40.45 3.50
C GLY A 531 -13.33 -40.94 4.09
N TYR A 532 -13.32 -42.14 4.69
CA TYR A 532 -12.11 -42.77 5.20
C TYR A 532 -11.17 -43.23 4.08
N LYS A 533 -11.72 -43.73 2.96
CA LYS A 533 -10.91 -44.13 1.79
C LYS A 533 -10.15 -42.96 1.21
N ILE A 534 -10.78 -41.79 1.05
CA ILE A 534 -10.14 -40.56 0.54
C ILE A 534 -8.95 -40.17 1.44
N VAL A 535 -9.10 -40.28 2.77
CA VAL A 535 -8.01 -40.03 3.73
C VAL A 535 -6.86 -41.02 3.54
N GLN A 536 -7.17 -42.31 3.42
CA GLN A 536 -6.15 -43.35 3.26
C GLN A 536 -5.37 -43.21 1.95
N GLU A 537 -6.06 -42.93 0.85
CA GLU A 537 -5.46 -42.71 -0.47
C GLU A 537 -4.49 -41.52 -0.44
N PHE A 538 -4.90 -40.40 0.14
CA PHE A 538 -4.04 -39.23 0.23
C PHE A 538 -2.87 -39.43 1.21
N THR A 539 -3.07 -40.16 2.30
CA THR A 539 -1.98 -40.54 3.22
C THR A 539 -0.92 -41.38 2.52
N ASN A 540 -1.35 -42.39 1.72
CA ASN A 540 -0.44 -43.21 0.92
C ASN A 540 0.34 -42.36 -0.09
N HIS A 541 -0.31 -41.36 -0.69
CA HIS A 541 0.36 -40.40 -1.57
C HIS A 541 1.45 -39.60 -0.83
N LEU A 542 1.15 -39.07 0.36
CA LEU A 542 2.14 -38.35 1.17
C LEU A 542 3.31 -39.24 1.60
N ASP A 543 3.06 -40.50 1.94
CA ASP A 543 4.13 -41.48 2.24
C ASP A 543 5.05 -41.69 1.03
N ALA A 544 4.49 -41.84 -0.18
CA ALA A 544 5.30 -41.95 -1.39
C ALA A 544 6.14 -40.68 -1.66
N GLN A 545 5.56 -39.49 -1.47
CA GLN A 545 6.28 -38.21 -1.61
C GLN A 545 7.35 -38.02 -0.52
N PHE A 546 7.09 -38.50 0.69
CA PHE A 546 8.04 -38.49 1.78
C PHE A 546 9.25 -39.35 1.44
N GLU A 547 9.07 -40.58 0.97
CA GLU A 547 10.21 -41.43 0.56
C GLU A 547 11.02 -40.80 -0.60
N ALA A 548 10.36 -40.12 -1.54
CA ALA A 548 11.01 -39.47 -2.68
C ALA A 548 11.87 -38.25 -2.29
N ARG A 549 11.67 -37.64 -1.11
CA ARG A 549 12.31 -36.37 -0.68
C ARG A 549 13.84 -36.40 -0.72
N HIS A 550 14.47 -37.53 -0.42
CA HIS A 550 15.93 -37.68 -0.43
C HIS A 550 16.55 -37.53 -1.82
N SER A 551 15.75 -37.76 -2.87
CA SER A 551 16.17 -37.62 -4.26
C SER A 551 15.83 -36.25 -4.86
N PHE A 552 15.15 -35.38 -4.09
CA PHE A 552 14.77 -34.05 -4.57
C PHE A 552 16.02 -33.20 -4.77
N LYS A 553 16.22 -32.73 -6.00
CA LYS A 553 17.17 -31.68 -6.31
C LYS A 553 16.37 -30.46 -6.75
N ALA A 554 16.73 -29.31 -6.20
CA ALA A 554 16.22 -28.05 -6.69
C ALA A 554 16.62 -27.87 -8.15
N ASN A 555 15.66 -27.66 -9.04
CA ASN A 555 15.94 -27.16 -10.37
C ASN A 555 16.50 -25.73 -10.28
N LYS A 556 17.17 -25.27 -11.34
CA LYS A 556 17.73 -23.92 -11.48
C LYS A 556 16.82 -22.91 -10.79
N ALA A 557 17.38 -22.12 -9.86
CA ALA A 557 16.54 -21.15 -9.19
C ALA A 557 16.11 -20.09 -10.23
N ASP A 558 14.80 -19.88 -10.26
CA ASP A 558 14.05 -19.14 -11.27
C ASP A 558 13.86 -17.70 -10.78
N TRP A 559 14.91 -16.87 -10.92
CA TRP A 559 14.85 -15.46 -10.46
C TRP A 559 15.18 -14.41 -11.52
N LEU A 560 15.58 -14.82 -12.73
CA LEU A 560 15.88 -13.93 -13.88
C LEU A 560 15.08 -14.29 -15.14
N GLU A 561 13.92 -14.91 -14.96
CA GLU A 561 13.02 -15.23 -16.07
C GLU A 561 11.96 -14.14 -16.28
N GLY A 562 11.15 -14.28 -17.34
CA GLY A 562 10.12 -13.30 -17.70
C GLY A 562 10.69 -11.90 -17.92
N LYS A 563 10.13 -10.90 -17.22
CA LYS A 563 10.56 -9.48 -17.31
C LYS A 563 11.96 -9.21 -16.75
N TRP A 564 12.57 -10.16 -16.06
CA TRP A 564 13.93 -10.03 -15.54
C TRP A 564 14.98 -10.64 -16.47
N ALA A 565 14.56 -11.21 -17.61
CA ALA A 565 15.45 -11.77 -18.61
C ALA A 565 16.45 -10.73 -19.13
N GLY A 566 17.73 -11.10 -19.17
CA GLY A 566 18.83 -10.22 -19.61
C GLY A 566 19.43 -9.34 -18.50
N LEU A 567 18.84 -9.32 -17.30
CA LEU A 567 19.46 -8.71 -16.13
C LEU A 567 20.35 -9.73 -15.40
N GLY A 568 21.30 -9.24 -14.60
CA GLY A 568 22.23 -10.05 -13.84
C GLY A 568 22.58 -9.44 -12.48
N ILE A 569 23.50 -10.09 -11.77
CA ILE A 569 24.01 -9.62 -10.48
C ILE A 569 25.00 -8.47 -10.73
N ALA A 570 25.07 -7.51 -9.80
CA ALA A 570 26.00 -6.39 -9.88
C ALA A 570 27.48 -6.85 -9.87
N ALA A 571 28.13 -6.81 -11.04
CA ALA A 571 29.53 -7.20 -11.22
C ALA A 571 30.43 -5.99 -11.55
N GLY A 572 31.74 -6.11 -11.25
CA GLY A 572 32.74 -5.06 -11.47
C GLY A 572 32.66 -3.90 -10.47
N GLU A 573 33.73 -3.11 -10.35
CA GLU A 573 33.85 -2.10 -9.29
C GLU A 573 33.27 -0.72 -9.68
N ALA A 574 33.54 -0.25 -10.90
CA ALA A 574 33.18 1.10 -11.33
C ALA A 574 31.67 1.30 -11.57
N ARG A 575 30.99 0.27 -12.11
CA ARG A 575 29.52 0.20 -12.32
C ARG A 575 28.89 1.51 -12.83
N ARG A 576 29.56 2.21 -13.76
CA ARG A 576 29.18 3.55 -14.22
C ARG A 576 27.90 3.55 -15.06
N GLY A 577 27.74 2.54 -15.92
CA GLY A 577 26.69 2.50 -16.94
C GLY A 577 26.94 3.50 -18.06
N GLU A 578 26.19 3.38 -19.16
CA GLU A 578 26.20 4.34 -20.25
C GLU A 578 25.00 5.27 -20.08
N THR A 579 25.26 6.51 -19.67
CA THR A 579 24.21 7.47 -19.27
C THR A 579 24.21 8.78 -20.03
N GLY A 580 25.30 9.14 -20.71
CA GLY A 580 25.32 10.27 -21.65
C GLY A 580 24.32 10.07 -22.80
N VAL A 581 23.79 11.17 -23.31
CA VAL A 581 22.76 11.18 -24.38
C VAL A 581 23.23 12.01 -25.57
N ASP A 582 22.72 11.69 -26.76
CA ASP A 582 22.90 12.54 -27.92
C ASP A 582 22.42 13.99 -27.63
N ILE A 583 23.23 14.98 -28.03
CA ILE A 583 22.97 16.39 -27.71
C ILE A 583 21.70 16.90 -28.39
N ASP A 584 21.34 16.38 -29.55
CA ASP A 584 20.13 16.77 -30.28
C ASP A 584 18.89 16.21 -29.59
N LEU A 585 18.97 14.99 -29.04
CA LEU A 585 17.90 14.44 -28.21
C LEU A 585 17.72 15.25 -26.91
N LEU A 586 18.81 15.68 -26.26
CA LEU A 586 18.72 16.58 -25.08
C LEU A 586 18.01 17.89 -25.42
N LYS A 587 18.33 18.49 -26.57
CA LYS A 587 17.67 19.73 -27.04
C LYS A 587 16.21 19.51 -27.40
N GLU A 588 15.88 18.43 -28.10
CA GLU A 588 14.50 18.09 -28.44
C GLU A 588 13.63 17.98 -27.19
N VAL A 589 14.07 17.17 -26.21
CA VAL A 589 13.41 17.05 -24.91
C VAL A 589 13.29 18.41 -24.24
N GLY A 590 14.40 19.17 -24.20
CA GLY A 590 14.46 20.50 -23.61
C GLY A 590 13.46 21.51 -24.19
N TYR A 591 13.28 21.49 -25.52
CA TYR A 591 12.29 22.33 -26.19
C TYR A 591 10.86 21.87 -25.88
N ALA A 592 10.59 20.56 -25.85
CA ALA A 592 9.27 20.03 -25.53
C ALA A 592 8.84 20.40 -24.10
N ILE A 593 9.71 20.19 -23.10
CA ILE A 593 9.41 20.49 -21.68
C ILE A 593 9.36 21.98 -21.34
N SER A 594 9.65 22.86 -22.30
CA SER A 594 9.54 24.32 -22.18
C SER A 594 8.42 24.90 -23.05
N ALA A 595 7.63 24.06 -23.71
CA ALA A 595 6.51 24.45 -24.56
C ALA A 595 5.16 24.00 -23.97
N VAL A 596 4.10 24.72 -24.34
CA VAL A 596 2.70 24.39 -24.01
C VAL A 596 1.81 24.63 -25.23
N PRO A 597 0.60 24.04 -25.28
CA PRO A 597 -0.37 24.31 -26.34
C PRO A 597 -0.73 25.80 -26.43
N GLN A 598 -0.99 26.31 -27.65
CA GLN A 598 -1.24 27.74 -27.88
C GLN A 598 -2.41 28.32 -27.06
N ASN A 599 -3.43 27.49 -26.79
CA ASN A 599 -4.64 27.90 -26.07
C ASN A 599 -4.60 27.58 -24.57
N PHE A 600 -3.43 27.22 -24.02
CA PHE A 600 -3.29 26.86 -22.60
C PHE A 600 -3.10 28.09 -21.72
N GLY A 601 -4.02 28.32 -20.79
CA GLY A 601 -4.05 29.43 -19.84
C GLY A 601 -3.00 29.29 -18.73
N LEU A 602 -1.73 29.58 -19.02
CA LEU A 602 -0.65 29.45 -18.04
C LEU A 602 -0.68 30.49 -16.90
N ASN A 603 -0.28 30.04 -15.70
CA ASN A 603 0.11 30.94 -14.64
C ASN A 603 1.34 31.77 -15.04
N SER A 604 1.30 33.08 -14.80
CA SER A 604 2.38 34.02 -15.19
C SER A 604 3.76 33.66 -14.62
N LYS A 605 3.83 33.07 -13.42
CA LYS A 605 5.10 32.65 -12.81
C LYS A 605 5.68 31.41 -13.49
N ILE A 606 4.82 30.45 -13.88
CA ILE A 606 5.22 29.24 -14.60
C ILE A 606 5.68 29.61 -16.01
N LYS A 607 4.96 30.51 -16.70
CA LYS A 607 5.38 31.01 -18.02
C LYS A 607 6.83 31.52 -17.99
N ARG A 608 7.18 32.34 -17.00
CA ARG A 608 8.56 32.84 -16.83
C ARG A 608 9.57 31.71 -16.57
N GLN A 609 9.18 30.68 -15.83
CA GLN A 609 10.04 29.51 -15.58
C GLN A 609 10.27 28.71 -16.87
N LEU A 610 9.25 28.50 -17.69
CA LEU A 610 9.37 27.82 -18.99
C LEU A 610 10.24 28.62 -19.96
N GLU A 611 10.10 29.95 -20.00
CA GLU A 611 10.97 30.83 -20.79
C GLU A 611 12.43 30.75 -20.32
N GLN A 612 12.69 30.68 -19.01
CA GLN A 612 14.03 30.47 -18.46
C GLN A 612 14.59 29.10 -18.85
N LYS A 613 13.79 28.05 -18.72
CA LYS A 613 14.15 26.69 -19.13
C LYS A 613 14.51 26.65 -20.62
N ARG A 614 13.70 27.28 -21.48
CA ARG A 614 13.98 27.39 -22.91
C ARG A 614 15.33 28.06 -23.18
N LYS A 615 15.63 29.17 -22.50
CA LYS A 615 16.92 29.87 -22.63
C LYS A 615 18.11 29.00 -22.17
N MET A 616 17.95 28.22 -21.10
CA MET A 616 18.96 27.27 -20.63
C MET A 616 19.29 26.24 -21.73
N ILE A 617 18.27 25.71 -22.41
CA ILE A 617 18.43 24.75 -23.52
C ILE A 617 19.07 25.41 -24.75
N GLU A 618 18.63 26.61 -25.14
CA GLU A 618 19.18 27.34 -26.29
C GLU A 618 20.66 27.68 -26.10
N THR A 619 21.06 28.06 -24.89
CA THR A 619 22.45 28.43 -24.57
C THR A 619 23.34 27.26 -24.18
N GLY A 620 22.75 26.12 -23.80
CA GLY A 620 23.44 24.95 -23.28
C GLY A 620 24.08 25.15 -21.90
N LYS A 621 23.76 26.24 -21.19
CA LYS A 621 24.41 26.65 -19.94
C LYS A 621 23.38 26.99 -18.87
N GLY A 622 23.80 26.83 -17.61
CA GLY A 622 22.97 27.21 -16.46
C GLY A 622 21.80 26.26 -16.23
N ILE A 623 21.94 24.98 -16.61
CA ILE A 623 20.93 23.95 -16.39
C ILE A 623 20.77 23.75 -14.88
N ASP A 624 19.58 24.03 -14.37
CA ASP A 624 19.23 23.84 -12.95
C ASP A 624 18.79 22.39 -12.65
N TRP A 625 18.56 22.10 -11.36
CA TRP A 625 18.21 20.76 -10.88
C TRP A 625 16.92 20.22 -11.51
N GLY A 626 15.85 21.02 -11.52
CA GLY A 626 14.54 20.61 -12.08
C GLY A 626 14.59 20.42 -13.59
N THR A 627 15.42 21.18 -14.30
CA THR A 627 15.63 20.99 -15.75
C THR A 627 16.44 19.74 -16.03
N ALA A 628 17.51 19.47 -15.28
CA ALA A 628 18.29 18.23 -15.41
C ALA A 628 17.47 16.97 -15.11
N GLU A 629 16.62 17.02 -14.09
CA GLU A 629 15.65 15.97 -13.78
C GLU A 629 14.72 15.70 -14.96
N ALA A 630 14.09 16.75 -15.49
CA ALA A 630 13.17 16.63 -16.63
C ALA A 630 13.88 16.15 -17.92
N LEU A 631 15.15 16.52 -18.14
CA LEU A 631 15.97 15.98 -19.22
C LEU A 631 16.24 14.49 -19.03
N ALA A 632 16.55 14.04 -17.80
CA ALA A 632 16.76 12.62 -17.52
C ALA A 632 15.49 11.82 -17.79
N PHE A 633 14.34 12.34 -17.35
CA PHE A 633 13.05 11.72 -17.62
C PHE A 633 12.72 11.68 -19.11
N GLY A 634 12.72 12.83 -19.78
CA GLY A 634 12.34 12.91 -21.19
C GLY A 634 13.23 12.08 -22.12
N THR A 635 14.54 12.02 -21.86
CA THR A 635 15.45 11.17 -22.65
C THR A 635 15.19 9.68 -22.43
N LEU A 636 14.93 9.24 -21.19
CA LEU A 636 14.53 7.86 -20.91
C LEU A 636 13.21 7.50 -21.60
N LEU A 637 12.21 8.39 -21.58
CA LEU A 637 10.92 8.18 -22.25
C LEU A 637 11.09 8.01 -23.76
N CYS A 638 11.93 8.83 -24.39
CA CYS A 638 12.26 8.72 -25.82
C CYS A 638 13.05 7.45 -26.15
N GLU A 639 13.77 6.90 -25.18
CA GLU A 639 14.50 5.62 -25.24
C GLU A 639 13.66 4.44 -24.70
N SER A 640 12.33 4.50 -24.85
CA SER A 640 11.38 3.44 -24.51
C SER A 640 11.39 2.96 -23.06
N THR A 641 11.78 3.82 -22.11
CA THR A 641 11.77 3.54 -20.67
C THR A 641 10.63 4.31 -20.01
N SER A 642 9.59 3.60 -19.53
CA SER A 642 8.51 4.22 -18.77
C SER A 642 8.99 4.69 -17.39
N ILE A 643 8.36 5.74 -16.90
CA ILE A 643 8.71 6.35 -15.63
C ILE A 643 7.46 6.48 -14.78
N ARG A 644 7.59 6.12 -13.50
CA ARG A 644 6.56 6.31 -12.47
C ARG A 644 7.16 7.10 -11.32
N LEU A 645 6.64 8.29 -11.05
CA LEU A 645 7.01 9.15 -9.93
C LEU A 645 5.78 9.34 -9.03
N SER A 646 5.91 8.99 -7.76
CA SER A 646 4.80 8.96 -6.79
C SER A 646 5.25 9.57 -5.47
N GLY A 647 4.45 10.46 -4.91
CA GLY A 647 4.75 11.11 -3.63
C GLY A 647 3.88 12.34 -3.43
N GLU A 648 3.88 12.88 -2.22
CA GLU A 648 3.04 14.01 -1.84
C GLU A 648 3.46 15.27 -2.63
N ASP A 649 2.52 15.87 -3.36
CA ASP A 649 2.76 17.04 -4.23
C ASP A 649 3.86 16.85 -5.29
N SER A 650 4.15 15.62 -5.70
CA SER A 650 5.23 15.29 -6.65
C SER A 650 5.04 15.90 -8.06
N GLU A 651 3.81 16.13 -8.50
CA GLU A 651 3.50 16.72 -9.80
C GLU A 651 4.06 18.14 -9.94
N ARG A 652 3.84 18.97 -8.92
CA ARG A 652 4.42 20.32 -8.80
C ARG A 652 5.86 20.26 -8.25
N GLY A 653 6.11 19.30 -7.38
CA GLY A 653 7.19 19.24 -6.41
C GLY A 653 6.90 20.12 -5.19
N THR A 654 7.19 19.61 -3.99
CA THR A 654 7.07 20.33 -2.70
C THR A 654 7.62 21.74 -2.78
N PHE A 655 8.83 21.88 -3.33
CA PHE A 655 9.55 23.14 -3.44
C PHE A 655 9.19 23.96 -4.69
N SER A 656 8.14 23.62 -5.45
CA SER A 656 7.70 24.29 -6.68
C SER A 656 8.85 24.43 -7.70
N HIS A 657 9.54 23.31 -7.96
CA HIS A 657 10.71 23.26 -8.83
C HIS A 657 10.47 22.42 -10.08
N ARG A 658 9.61 21.40 -9.99
CA ARG A 658 9.42 20.38 -11.02
C ARG A 658 8.42 20.78 -12.09
N HIS A 659 7.18 21.07 -11.68
CA HIS A 659 6.07 21.41 -12.58
C HIS A 659 5.94 20.41 -13.75
N SER A 660 5.93 19.12 -13.42
CA SER A 660 5.71 18.03 -14.37
C SER A 660 4.29 18.04 -14.94
N VAL A 661 3.33 18.49 -14.13
CA VAL A 661 1.94 18.75 -14.54
C VAL A 661 1.70 20.26 -14.49
N LEU A 662 1.13 20.78 -15.57
CA LEU A 662 0.72 22.17 -15.69
C LEU A 662 -0.81 22.22 -15.65
N ILE A 663 -1.36 23.17 -14.90
CA ILE A 663 -2.82 23.34 -14.73
C ILE A 663 -3.27 24.59 -15.47
N ASP A 664 -4.24 24.44 -16.37
CA ASP A 664 -4.89 25.57 -17.05
C ASP A 664 -5.63 26.42 -16.01
N GLN A 665 -5.32 27.72 -15.95
CA GLN A 665 -5.90 28.62 -14.94
C GLN A 665 -7.38 28.96 -15.17
N LYS A 666 -7.97 28.51 -16.29
CA LYS A 666 -9.39 28.71 -16.63
C LYS A 666 -10.19 27.41 -16.56
N THR A 667 -9.63 26.29 -17.01
CA THR A 667 -10.35 25.01 -17.14
C THR A 667 -9.94 23.98 -16.10
N GLU A 668 -8.83 24.19 -15.39
CA GLU A 668 -8.19 23.21 -14.51
C GLU A 668 -7.71 21.93 -15.24
N GLU A 669 -7.74 21.94 -16.57
CA GLU A 669 -7.20 20.83 -17.37
C GLU A 669 -5.68 20.70 -17.16
N GLU A 670 -5.26 19.45 -17.04
CA GLU A 670 -3.87 19.06 -16.87
C GLU A 670 -3.16 18.93 -18.21
N TYR A 671 -1.95 19.45 -18.29
CA TYR A 671 -1.02 19.20 -19.39
C TYR A 671 0.32 18.72 -18.84
N VAL A 672 0.78 17.57 -19.34
CA VAL A 672 2.05 16.95 -18.95
C VAL A 672 3.05 17.07 -20.10
N PRO A 673 3.99 18.04 -20.09
CA PRO A 673 4.93 18.24 -21.20
C PRO A 673 5.78 17.00 -21.49
N LEU A 674 6.12 16.23 -20.44
CA LEU A 674 6.91 14.99 -20.57
C LEU A 674 6.18 13.88 -21.33
N ASN A 675 4.85 13.92 -21.44
CA ASN A 675 4.07 12.99 -22.28
C ASN A 675 3.87 13.49 -23.72
N ASN A 676 4.43 14.65 -24.08
CA ASN A 676 4.22 15.34 -25.35
C ASN A 676 5.55 15.74 -26.03
N ILE A 677 6.58 14.89 -25.93
CA ILE A 677 7.89 15.13 -26.56
C ILE A 677 7.89 14.66 -28.02
N ARG A 678 7.48 13.41 -28.26
CA ARG A 678 7.39 12.82 -29.61
C ARG A 678 6.37 11.68 -29.68
N MET A 679 5.90 11.37 -30.88
CA MET A 679 5.05 10.21 -31.11
C MET A 679 5.82 8.90 -30.81
N GLY A 680 5.18 7.96 -30.11
CA GLY A 680 5.76 6.64 -29.80
C GLY A 680 6.71 6.58 -28.61
N GLN A 681 6.90 7.68 -27.86
CA GLN A 681 7.64 7.65 -26.60
C GLN A 681 6.97 6.76 -25.55
N ALA A 682 7.74 6.31 -24.56
CA ALA A 682 7.18 5.62 -23.40
C ALA A 682 6.35 6.59 -22.51
N PRO A 683 5.38 6.07 -21.76
CA PRO A 683 4.53 6.85 -20.87
C PRO A 683 5.25 7.31 -19.59
N PHE A 684 4.98 8.55 -19.19
CA PHE A 684 5.31 9.12 -17.88
C PHE A 684 4.07 9.19 -17.00
N GLU A 685 4.13 8.53 -15.85
CA GLU A 685 3.11 8.57 -14.80
C GLU A 685 3.70 9.35 -13.62
N VAL A 686 3.15 10.53 -13.35
CA VAL A 686 3.46 11.31 -12.15
C VAL A 686 2.18 11.44 -11.34
N ILE A 687 2.28 11.24 -10.03
CA ILE A 687 1.11 11.08 -9.16
C ILE A 687 1.36 11.84 -7.87
N ASP A 688 0.42 12.73 -7.54
CA ASP A 688 0.29 13.24 -6.17
C ASP A 688 -0.33 12.16 -5.27
N SER A 689 0.49 11.61 -4.36
CA SER A 689 0.06 10.54 -3.46
C SER A 689 -0.89 11.05 -2.36
N PRO A 690 -1.71 10.17 -1.75
CA PRO A 690 -2.33 10.50 -0.47
C PRO A 690 -1.25 10.67 0.63
N LEU A 691 -1.65 11.24 1.77
CA LEU A 691 -0.79 11.44 2.94
C LEU A 691 -0.53 10.11 3.67
N SER A 692 0.41 9.32 3.14
CA SER A 692 0.81 8.00 3.64
C SER A 692 2.23 7.70 3.17
N GLU A 693 3.13 7.32 4.08
CA GLU A 693 4.46 6.84 3.72
C GLU A 693 4.55 5.32 3.78
N PHE A 694 3.98 4.68 4.81
CA PHE A 694 4.14 3.24 5.04
C PHE A 694 3.51 2.43 3.90
N GLY A 695 2.24 2.70 3.60
CA GLY A 695 1.51 2.06 2.51
C GLY A 695 2.10 2.37 1.15
N LEU A 696 2.40 3.65 0.87
CA LEU A 696 2.94 4.12 -0.41
C LEU A 696 4.30 3.54 -0.75
N LEU A 697 5.26 3.58 0.18
CA LEU A 697 6.59 3.04 -0.11
C LEU A 697 6.53 1.52 -0.36
N GLY A 698 5.66 0.80 0.35
CA GLY A 698 5.40 -0.61 0.09
C GLY A 698 4.81 -0.85 -1.31
N TYR A 699 3.87 0.00 -1.73
CA TYR A 699 3.29 -0.03 -3.08
C TYR A 699 4.36 0.17 -4.16
N GLU A 700 5.17 1.22 -4.06
CA GLU A 700 6.18 1.53 -5.07
C GLU A 700 7.31 0.47 -5.09
N TYR A 701 7.65 -0.14 -3.94
CA TYR A 701 8.53 -1.31 -3.90
C TYR A 701 7.94 -2.50 -4.69
N GLY A 702 6.65 -2.80 -4.46
CA GLY A 702 5.94 -3.87 -5.17
C GLY A 702 5.90 -3.65 -6.69
N TYR A 703 5.65 -2.41 -7.11
CA TYR A 703 5.65 -2.01 -8.51
C TYR A 703 7.05 -2.18 -9.13
N ALA A 704 8.09 -1.61 -8.49
CA ALA A 704 9.47 -1.67 -8.97
C ALA A 704 10.04 -3.10 -9.02
N SER A 705 9.57 -4.00 -8.16
CA SER A 705 9.96 -5.41 -8.17
C SER A 705 9.30 -6.20 -9.32
N ALA A 706 8.10 -5.80 -9.75
CA ALA A 706 7.43 -6.42 -10.91
C ALA A 706 7.87 -5.84 -12.26
N GLU A 707 8.26 -4.55 -12.32
CA GLU A 707 8.60 -3.86 -13.55
C GLU A 707 10.05 -3.33 -13.54
N PRO A 708 11.05 -4.21 -13.79
CA PRO A 708 12.45 -3.84 -13.72
C PRO A 708 12.89 -2.93 -14.88
N HIS A 709 12.13 -2.80 -15.96
CA HIS A 709 12.51 -1.96 -17.10
C HIS A 709 11.99 -0.51 -16.99
N SER A 710 11.24 -0.18 -15.93
CA SER A 710 10.82 1.20 -15.64
C SER A 710 11.74 1.88 -14.63
N LEU A 711 11.81 3.21 -14.70
CA LEU A 711 12.30 4.03 -13.60
C LEU A 711 11.15 4.31 -12.63
N VAL A 712 11.20 3.73 -11.43
CA VAL A 712 10.18 3.92 -10.40
C VAL A 712 10.78 4.74 -9.27
N LEU A 713 10.13 5.84 -8.92
CA LEU A 713 10.58 6.77 -7.90
C LEU A 713 9.47 7.02 -6.87
N TRP A 714 9.86 7.01 -5.60
CA TRP A 714 9.08 7.54 -4.50
C TRP A 714 9.75 8.80 -3.95
N GLU A 715 9.00 9.89 -3.81
CA GLU A 715 9.48 11.15 -3.24
C GLU A 715 8.79 11.43 -1.90
N ALA A 716 9.60 11.56 -0.83
CA ALA A 716 9.11 12.07 0.44
C ALA A 716 8.94 13.60 0.34
N GLN A 717 7.92 14.17 0.99
CA GLN A 717 7.76 15.63 1.02
C GLN A 717 8.99 16.32 1.66
N PHE A 718 9.43 15.76 2.79
CA PHE A 718 10.76 15.97 3.38
C PHE A 718 11.33 14.60 3.74
N GLY A 719 12.65 14.42 3.61
CA GLY A 719 13.29 13.13 3.88
C GLY A 719 13.10 12.65 5.32
N ASP A 720 12.84 13.58 6.26
CA ASP A 720 12.56 13.33 7.67
C ASP A 720 11.36 12.37 7.87
N PHE A 721 10.35 12.41 6.99
CA PHE A 721 9.10 11.64 7.11
C PHE A 721 9.19 10.19 6.61
N ALA A 722 10.27 9.82 5.91
CA ALA A 722 10.47 8.44 5.46
C ALA A 722 10.56 7.42 6.60
N ASN A 723 10.76 7.88 7.84
CA ASN A 723 10.69 7.05 9.04
C ASN A 723 9.30 6.43 9.30
N GLY A 724 8.22 6.99 8.75
CA GLY A 724 6.89 6.38 8.77
C GLY A 724 6.86 5.03 8.04
N ALA A 725 7.73 4.86 7.04
CA ALA A 725 7.86 3.65 6.23
C ALA A 725 9.04 2.75 6.63
N GLN A 726 9.56 2.88 7.86
CA GLN A 726 10.79 2.18 8.28
C GLN A 726 10.72 0.66 8.10
N VAL A 727 9.56 0.04 8.31
CA VAL A 727 9.39 -1.41 8.12
C VAL A 727 9.61 -1.81 6.65
N ILE A 728 9.18 -0.99 5.69
CA ILE A 728 9.44 -1.25 4.26
C ILE A 728 10.93 -1.08 3.95
N ILE A 729 11.56 -0.04 4.49
CA ILE A 729 12.98 0.21 4.33
C ILE A 729 13.80 -0.97 4.84
N ASP A 730 13.57 -1.39 6.08
CA ASP A 730 14.35 -2.44 6.74
C ASP A 730 14.10 -3.81 6.10
N GLN A 731 12.83 -4.14 5.87
CA GLN A 731 12.43 -5.51 5.56
C GLN A 731 12.24 -5.80 4.08
N PHE A 732 12.20 -4.80 3.21
CA PHE A 732 12.06 -5.01 1.78
C PHE A 732 13.19 -4.36 1.01
N ILE A 733 13.42 -3.06 1.21
CA ILE A 733 14.39 -2.29 0.42
C ILE A 733 15.83 -2.70 0.76
N ALA A 734 16.19 -2.73 2.05
CA ALA A 734 17.56 -3.01 2.47
C ALA A 734 17.90 -4.51 2.47
N SER A 735 16.91 -5.40 2.54
CA SER A 735 17.15 -6.83 2.79
C SER A 735 16.42 -7.80 1.84
N GLY A 736 15.56 -7.32 0.94
CA GLY A 736 14.75 -8.19 0.07
C GLY A 736 15.57 -9.05 -0.90
N GLU A 737 16.69 -8.52 -1.39
CA GLU A 737 17.59 -9.29 -2.26
C GLU A 737 18.33 -10.38 -1.50
N SER A 738 18.91 -10.07 -0.33
CA SER A 738 19.64 -11.06 0.47
C SER A 738 18.73 -12.13 1.08
N LYS A 739 17.46 -11.82 1.38
CA LYS A 739 16.51 -12.77 1.98
C LYS A 739 15.78 -13.62 0.95
N TRP A 740 15.40 -13.03 -0.18
CA TRP A 740 14.43 -13.62 -1.12
C TRP A 740 14.91 -13.61 -2.57
N LEU A 741 16.15 -13.17 -2.83
CA LEU A 741 16.72 -13.00 -4.17
C LEU A 741 15.87 -12.08 -5.05
N ARG A 742 15.16 -11.12 -4.42
CA ARG A 742 14.33 -10.13 -5.10
C ARG A 742 15.05 -8.80 -5.21
N MET A 743 15.58 -8.55 -6.40
CA MET A 743 16.11 -7.24 -6.77
C MET A 743 14.99 -6.19 -6.89
N CYS A 744 15.35 -4.92 -6.73
CA CYS A 744 14.43 -3.79 -6.83
C CYS A 744 15.18 -2.57 -7.37
N GLY A 745 14.57 -1.84 -8.31
CA GLY A 745 15.15 -0.65 -8.95
C GLY A 745 14.69 0.68 -8.35
N LEU A 746 13.92 0.66 -7.26
CA LEU A 746 13.25 1.82 -6.67
C LEU A 746 14.23 2.93 -6.30
N VAL A 747 13.88 4.17 -6.66
CA VAL A 747 14.58 5.39 -6.23
C VAL A 747 13.79 6.05 -5.11
N MET A 748 14.45 6.35 -3.99
CA MET A 748 13.90 7.15 -2.91
C MET A 748 14.52 8.55 -2.96
N LEU A 749 13.70 9.56 -3.26
CA LEU A 749 14.08 10.97 -3.22
C LEU A 749 13.74 11.52 -1.84
N LEU A 750 14.75 11.88 -1.06
CA LEU A 750 14.61 12.26 0.35
C LEU A 750 15.15 13.69 0.57
N PRO A 751 14.29 14.72 0.53
CA PRO A 751 14.74 16.09 0.66
C PRO A 751 15.50 16.32 1.98
N HIS A 752 16.75 16.73 1.86
CA HIS A 752 17.72 16.79 2.95
C HIS A 752 18.53 18.09 2.88
N GLY A 753 18.84 18.66 4.04
CA GLY A 753 19.68 19.85 4.12
C GLY A 753 19.40 20.67 5.38
N TYR A 754 20.45 21.08 6.10
CA TYR A 754 20.35 21.87 7.32
C TYR A 754 20.23 23.36 6.96
N GLU A 755 19.00 23.88 6.98
CA GLU A 755 18.67 25.24 6.52
C GLU A 755 17.94 26.06 7.60
N GLY A 756 18.03 25.63 8.85
CA GLY A 756 17.42 26.33 9.99
C GLY A 756 15.90 26.22 10.09
N GLN A 757 15.30 25.24 9.42
CA GLN A 757 13.84 24.98 9.41
C GLN A 757 13.34 24.10 10.57
N GLY A 758 14.23 23.73 11.49
CA GLY A 758 13.91 22.88 12.64
C GLY A 758 14.12 21.39 12.38
N PRO A 759 13.81 20.54 13.38
CA PRO A 759 14.25 19.15 13.42
C PRO A 759 13.54 18.19 12.46
N GLU A 760 12.32 18.50 12.01
CA GLU A 760 11.53 17.65 11.09
C GLU A 760 11.60 18.12 9.62
N HIS A 761 12.50 19.06 9.31
CA HIS A 761 12.67 19.60 7.95
C HIS A 761 14.16 19.75 7.61
N SER A 762 15.02 18.89 8.15
CA SER A 762 16.48 19.02 8.00
C SER A 762 17.16 17.71 7.60
N SER A 763 16.77 16.60 8.21
CA SER A 763 17.51 15.35 8.12
C SER A 763 16.66 14.19 7.62
N ALA A 764 17.03 13.70 6.44
CA ALA A 764 16.58 12.40 5.97
C ALA A 764 17.18 11.22 6.77
N ARG A 765 17.99 11.48 7.82
CA ARG A 765 18.67 10.46 8.63
C ARG A 765 19.60 9.58 7.80
N LEU A 766 20.46 10.24 7.02
CA LEU A 766 21.50 9.59 6.20
C LEU A 766 22.25 8.49 6.97
N GLU A 767 22.54 8.71 8.25
CA GLU A 767 23.21 7.75 9.13
C GLU A 767 22.52 6.38 9.19
N ARG A 768 21.18 6.36 9.13
CA ARG A 768 20.39 5.14 9.24
C ARG A 768 20.47 4.30 7.99
N TYR A 769 20.42 4.93 6.82
CA TYR A 769 20.60 4.21 5.55
C TYR A 769 22.02 3.65 5.43
N LEU A 770 23.04 4.42 5.84
CA LEU A 770 24.43 3.95 5.85
C LEU A 770 24.66 2.80 6.84
N GLN A 771 23.95 2.78 7.97
CA GLN A 771 23.98 1.65 8.90
C GLN A 771 23.39 0.36 8.29
N LEU A 772 22.38 0.49 7.43
CA LEU A 772 21.76 -0.64 6.74
C LEU A 772 22.58 -1.16 5.55
N CYS A 773 23.63 -0.44 5.12
CA CYS A 773 24.42 -0.78 3.94
C CYS A 773 25.35 -1.97 4.18
N ALA A 774 25.13 -3.07 3.45
CA ALA A 774 25.98 -4.25 3.44
C ALA A 774 25.81 -5.01 2.11
N GLU A 775 26.82 -5.76 1.68
CA GLU A 775 26.70 -6.70 0.54
C GLU A 775 26.15 -6.09 -0.76
N ASP A 776 26.44 -4.80 -1.01
CA ASP A 776 25.93 -4.02 -2.12
C ASP A 776 24.39 -3.99 -2.20
N ASN A 777 23.69 -4.07 -1.07
CA ASN A 777 22.23 -4.14 -1.00
C ASN A 777 21.51 -2.90 -1.57
N VAL A 778 22.04 -1.70 -1.30
CA VAL A 778 21.49 -0.42 -1.76
C VAL A 778 22.58 0.48 -2.32
N GLN A 779 22.18 1.65 -2.83
CA GLN A 779 23.10 2.74 -3.18
C GLN A 779 22.68 3.98 -2.41
N VAL A 780 23.63 4.69 -1.80
CA VAL A 780 23.37 5.91 -1.03
C VAL A 780 24.17 7.06 -1.60
N CYS A 781 23.46 8.09 -2.09
CA CYS A 781 24.05 9.26 -2.73
C CYS A 781 23.56 10.56 -2.09
N ASN A 782 24.42 11.59 -2.09
CA ASN A 782 24.10 12.95 -1.68
C ASN A 782 24.76 13.90 -2.69
N ILE A 783 24.01 14.18 -3.75
CA ILE A 783 24.49 14.73 -5.02
C ILE A 783 24.50 16.25 -4.99
N THR A 784 25.52 16.88 -5.60
CA THR A 784 25.72 18.33 -5.57
C THR A 784 25.70 19.02 -6.92
N SER A 785 25.53 18.29 -8.03
CA SER A 785 25.36 18.89 -9.37
C SER A 785 24.14 18.35 -10.14
N PRO A 786 23.45 19.20 -10.94
CA PRO A 786 22.35 18.77 -11.79
C PRO A 786 22.74 17.66 -12.80
N SER A 787 23.93 17.75 -13.42
CA SER A 787 24.43 16.72 -14.34
C SER A 787 24.63 15.36 -13.67
N ASN A 788 25.16 15.34 -12.45
CA ASN A 788 25.37 14.09 -11.73
C ASN A 788 24.03 13.47 -11.27
N PHE A 789 23.02 14.31 -10.98
CA PHE A 789 21.65 13.83 -10.72
C PHE A 789 21.01 13.20 -11.97
N PHE A 790 21.14 13.86 -13.13
CA PHE A 790 20.71 13.32 -14.43
C PHE A 790 21.30 11.92 -14.68
N HIS A 791 22.61 11.76 -14.47
CA HIS A 791 23.29 10.48 -14.65
C HIS A 791 22.87 9.45 -13.61
N ALA A 792 22.67 9.84 -12.35
CA ALA A 792 22.24 8.92 -11.29
C ALA A 792 20.89 8.28 -11.62
N LEU A 793 19.93 9.06 -12.13
CA LEU A 793 18.62 8.57 -12.56
C LEU A 793 18.73 7.62 -13.75
N ARG A 794 19.43 8.01 -14.82
CA ARG A 794 19.59 7.17 -16.01
C ARG A 794 20.33 5.86 -15.71
N ARG A 795 21.32 5.90 -14.82
CA ARG A 795 22.10 4.73 -14.41
C ARG A 795 21.26 3.66 -13.71
N GLN A 796 20.11 4.02 -13.10
CA GLN A 796 19.22 3.03 -12.47
C GLN A 796 18.66 2.03 -13.48
N VAL A 797 18.38 2.47 -14.70
CA VAL A 797 17.79 1.62 -15.75
C VAL A 797 18.83 1.13 -16.75
N ARG A 798 19.84 1.95 -17.08
CA ARG A 798 20.85 1.65 -18.12
C ARG A 798 21.91 0.65 -17.70
N ARG A 799 21.96 0.25 -16.42
CA ARG A 799 22.77 -0.90 -15.98
C ARG A 799 21.99 -2.20 -16.15
N ASN A 800 22.72 -3.30 -16.30
CA ASN A 800 22.15 -4.65 -16.43
C ASN A 800 21.74 -5.29 -15.10
N PHE A 801 21.54 -4.50 -14.04
CA PHE A 801 21.10 -4.97 -12.72
C PHE A 801 20.21 -3.91 -12.05
N ARG A 802 19.49 -4.28 -10.99
CA ARG A 802 18.64 -3.36 -10.23
C ARG A 802 19.02 -3.36 -8.75
N LYS A 803 19.27 -2.16 -8.22
CA LYS A 803 19.51 -1.91 -6.80
C LYS A 803 18.74 -0.65 -6.39
N PRO A 804 18.16 -0.61 -5.18
CA PRO A 804 17.54 0.61 -4.68
C PRO A 804 18.54 1.76 -4.66
N LEU A 805 18.07 2.97 -4.93
CA LEU A 805 18.86 4.19 -4.85
C LEU A 805 18.24 5.12 -3.80
N ILE A 806 18.94 5.30 -2.69
CA ILE A 806 18.61 6.26 -1.65
C ILE A 806 19.34 7.57 -1.96
N LEU A 807 18.58 8.62 -2.23
CA LEU A 807 19.13 9.90 -2.66
C LEU A 807 18.72 11.00 -1.70
N MET A 808 19.71 11.59 -1.04
CA MET A 808 19.52 12.82 -0.27
C MET A 808 19.27 13.96 -1.27
N SER A 809 18.00 14.24 -1.57
CA SER A 809 17.64 15.22 -2.59
C SER A 809 17.72 16.64 -2.01
N PRO A 810 18.03 17.66 -2.81
CA PRO A 810 18.25 18.99 -2.28
C PRO A 810 16.96 19.77 -2.05
N LYS A 811 17.09 20.84 -1.26
CA LYS A 811 16.05 21.87 -1.09
C LYS A 811 16.52 23.23 -1.59
N SER A 812 17.47 23.87 -0.90
CA SER A 812 18.07 25.14 -1.34
C SER A 812 18.86 25.03 -2.64
N LEU A 813 19.55 23.89 -2.89
CA LEU A 813 20.34 23.72 -4.11
C LEU A 813 19.50 23.74 -5.39
N LEU A 814 18.19 23.50 -5.30
CA LEU A 814 17.26 23.59 -6.43
C LEU A 814 17.32 24.95 -7.15
N ARG A 815 17.77 26.01 -6.47
CA ARG A 815 17.88 27.38 -7.00
C ARG A 815 19.23 28.04 -6.73
N HIS A 816 20.23 27.27 -6.29
CA HIS A 816 21.52 27.83 -5.92
C HIS A 816 22.31 28.24 -7.16
N LYS A 817 22.81 29.49 -7.20
CA LYS A 817 23.41 30.07 -8.42
C LYS A 817 24.67 29.34 -8.90
N ARG A 818 25.36 28.65 -7.98
CA ARG A 818 26.54 27.82 -8.27
C ARG A 818 26.21 26.34 -8.46
N CYS A 819 24.98 25.90 -8.16
CA CYS A 819 24.53 24.52 -8.40
C CYS A 819 23.85 24.45 -9.76
N ILE A 820 24.65 24.59 -10.82
CA ILE A 820 24.21 24.58 -12.21
C ILE A 820 25.15 23.71 -13.03
N SER A 821 24.65 23.19 -14.15
CA SER A 821 25.43 22.39 -15.11
C SER A 821 25.32 22.94 -16.53
N SER A 822 26.10 22.36 -17.45
CA SER A 822 25.97 22.54 -18.89
C SER A 822 25.34 21.30 -19.55
N LEU A 823 24.81 21.45 -20.76
CA LEU A 823 24.30 20.30 -21.52
C LEU A 823 25.41 19.31 -21.90
N ASP A 824 26.64 19.79 -22.12
CA ASP A 824 27.78 18.93 -22.48
C ASP A 824 28.11 17.91 -21.36
N GLU A 825 27.84 18.26 -20.11
CA GLU A 825 27.99 17.35 -18.95
C GLU A 825 26.92 16.25 -18.89
N MET A 826 25.91 16.30 -19.78
CA MET A 826 24.86 15.28 -19.95
C MET A 826 24.95 14.59 -21.32
N ALA A 827 25.78 15.13 -22.22
CA ALA A 827 25.94 14.65 -23.58
C ALA A 827 26.71 13.31 -23.65
N GLN A 828 26.81 12.72 -24.85
CA GLN A 828 27.51 11.46 -25.07
C GLN A 828 28.97 11.52 -24.55
N GLY A 829 29.40 10.46 -23.85
CA GLY A 829 30.72 10.39 -23.21
C GLY A 829 30.76 10.89 -21.76
N SER A 830 29.73 11.60 -21.30
CA SER A 830 29.57 11.95 -19.87
C SER A 830 28.97 10.78 -19.06
N THR A 831 29.18 10.81 -17.74
CA THR A 831 28.76 9.74 -16.81
C THR A 831 28.58 10.27 -15.40
N PHE A 832 27.95 9.47 -14.53
CA PHE A 832 27.96 9.70 -13.09
C PHE A 832 29.38 9.69 -12.51
N HIS A 833 29.67 10.63 -11.62
CA HIS A 833 30.90 10.74 -10.86
C HIS A 833 30.65 10.46 -9.37
N ARG A 834 31.39 9.51 -8.79
CA ARG A 834 31.30 9.18 -7.34
C ARG A 834 31.96 10.24 -6.46
N LEU A 835 32.95 10.94 -7.00
CA LEU A 835 33.63 12.08 -6.40
C LEU A 835 33.50 13.27 -7.35
N LEU A 836 33.33 14.48 -6.82
CA LEU A 836 33.45 15.72 -7.60
C LEU A 836 34.58 16.58 -7.04
N TRP A 837 35.40 17.08 -7.95
CA TRP A 837 36.58 17.89 -7.64
C TRP A 837 36.22 19.31 -7.22
N ASP A 838 37.22 20.08 -6.83
CA ASP A 838 37.05 21.48 -6.44
C ASP A 838 36.81 22.37 -7.67
N ASP A 839 35.72 23.15 -7.69
CA ASP A 839 35.46 24.11 -8.77
C ASP A 839 36.61 25.11 -8.95
N ALA A 840 37.31 25.49 -7.87
CA ALA A 840 38.46 26.39 -7.95
C ALA A 840 39.67 25.77 -8.68
N GLN A 841 39.70 24.44 -8.85
CA GLN A 841 40.71 23.76 -9.67
C GLN A 841 40.58 24.17 -11.14
N TRP A 842 39.36 24.22 -11.67
CA TRP A 842 39.10 24.60 -13.06
C TRP A 842 39.25 26.10 -13.30
N GLU A 843 39.02 26.91 -12.27
CA GLU A 843 39.25 28.34 -12.29
C GLU A 843 40.73 28.72 -12.06
N LYS A 844 41.61 27.73 -11.84
CA LYS A 844 43.05 27.91 -11.54
C LYS A 844 43.31 28.85 -10.36
N ARG A 845 42.46 28.75 -9.33
CA ARG A 845 42.53 29.58 -8.10
C ARG A 845 43.18 28.87 -6.91
N LEU A 846 43.58 27.61 -7.07
CA LEU A 846 44.24 26.81 -6.03
C LEU A 846 45.76 26.87 -6.15
N ALA A 847 46.43 26.72 -5.01
CA ALA A 847 47.85 26.45 -4.96
C ALA A 847 48.19 25.11 -5.63
N LYS A 848 49.48 24.83 -5.86
CA LYS A 848 49.92 23.55 -6.40
C LYS A 848 49.58 22.42 -5.43
N ASP A 849 49.34 21.22 -5.94
CA ASP A 849 49.01 20.04 -5.13
C ASP A 849 50.00 19.82 -3.95
N SER A 850 51.30 20.06 -4.13
CA SER A 850 52.32 19.95 -3.07
C SER A 850 52.21 21.00 -1.96
N ASP A 851 51.57 22.12 -2.25
CA ASP A 851 51.42 23.29 -1.37
C ASP A 851 50.05 23.33 -0.68
N ILE A 852 49.13 22.41 -1.05
CA ILE A 852 47.84 22.25 -0.36
C ILE A 852 48.11 21.77 1.07
N ARG A 853 47.62 22.54 2.04
CA ARG A 853 47.83 22.27 3.47
C ARG A 853 46.69 21.46 4.09
N ARG A 854 45.50 21.51 3.51
CA ARG A 854 44.33 20.77 3.98
C ARG A 854 43.41 20.36 2.83
N VAL A 855 42.89 19.15 2.92
CA VAL A 855 41.79 18.66 2.07
C VAL A 855 40.55 18.55 2.95
N VAL A 856 39.52 19.35 2.65
CA VAL A 856 38.21 19.25 3.29
C VAL A 856 37.31 18.40 2.40
N ILE A 857 37.05 17.18 2.86
CA ILE A 857 36.13 16.24 2.23
C ILE A 857 34.73 16.48 2.80
N CYS A 858 33.73 16.60 1.94
CA CYS A 858 32.34 16.79 2.33
C CYS A 858 31.38 16.07 1.39
N SER A 859 30.09 16.08 1.72
CA SER A 859 29.02 15.50 0.89
C SER A 859 27.79 16.41 0.96
N GLY A 860 27.08 16.58 -0.16
CA GLY A 860 25.89 17.42 -0.22
C GLY A 860 26.15 18.93 -0.11
N LYS A 861 25.11 19.67 0.30
CA LYS A 861 25.05 21.14 0.17
C LYS A 861 26.12 21.92 0.94
N VAL A 862 26.71 21.35 1.99
CA VAL A 862 27.75 22.02 2.80
C VAL A 862 28.97 22.41 1.95
N TYR A 863 29.18 21.74 0.82
CA TYR A 863 30.19 22.14 -0.17
C TYR A 863 30.06 23.62 -0.57
N PHE A 864 28.84 24.09 -0.83
CA PHE A 864 28.62 25.46 -1.29
C PHE A 864 28.86 26.48 -0.17
N ASP A 865 28.51 26.17 1.07
CA ASP A 865 28.81 27.03 2.22
C ASP A 865 30.34 27.15 2.43
N LEU A 866 31.07 26.04 2.31
CA LEU A 866 32.54 26.01 2.39
C LEU A 866 33.18 26.78 1.23
N LEU A 867 32.66 26.58 0.02
CA LEU A 867 33.19 27.18 -1.20
C LEU A 867 33.03 28.71 -1.20
N GLU A 868 31.86 29.21 -0.82
CA GLU A 868 31.59 30.65 -0.72
C GLU A 868 32.48 31.31 0.33
N GLU A 869 32.54 30.76 1.55
CA GLU A 869 33.37 31.34 2.61
C GLU A 869 34.87 31.26 2.27
N ARG A 870 35.34 30.16 1.67
CA ARG A 870 36.75 30.04 1.24
C ARG A 870 37.09 31.09 0.18
N ASP A 871 36.21 31.27 -0.80
CA ASP A 871 36.39 32.24 -1.87
C ASP A 871 36.39 33.68 -1.32
N GLU A 872 35.51 34.00 -0.36
CA GLU A 872 35.46 35.29 0.32
C GLU A 872 36.73 35.58 1.14
N ARG A 873 37.32 34.56 1.76
CA ARG A 873 38.59 34.67 2.51
C ARG A 873 39.83 34.71 1.60
N GLY A 874 39.69 34.40 0.31
CA GLY A 874 40.80 34.31 -0.63
C GLY A 874 41.80 33.21 -0.28
N ILE A 875 41.31 32.09 0.26
CA ILE A 875 42.14 30.93 0.64
C ILE A 875 42.38 30.07 -0.61
N ASP A 876 43.65 29.83 -0.95
CA ASP A 876 44.07 29.05 -2.12
C ASP A 876 44.73 27.70 -1.77
N ASP A 877 45.02 27.44 -0.48
CA ASP A 877 45.77 26.28 0.00
C ASP A 877 44.91 25.25 0.76
N ILE A 878 43.58 25.35 0.65
CA ILE A 878 42.60 24.38 1.13
C ILE A 878 41.78 23.85 -0.05
N TYR A 879 41.90 22.55 -0.31
CA TYR A 879 41.20 21.84 -1.37
C TYR A 879 39.86 21.29 -0.87
N LEU A 880 38.77 21.49 -1.62
CA LEU A 880 37.44 20.96 -1.31
C LEU A 880 37.13 19.74 -2.19
N LEU A 881 36.90 18.59 -1.58
CA LEU A 881 36.55 17.35 -2.29
C LEU A 881 35.14 16.89 -1.92
N ARG A 882 34.32 16.56 -2.92
CA ARG A 882 32.95 16.08 -2.70
C ARG A 882 32.86 14.57 -2.87
N VAL A 883 32.19 13.89 -1.95
CA VAL A 883 31.78 12.50 -2.08
C VAL A 883 30.30 12.46 -2.43
N GLU A 884 29.98 12.16 -3.69
CA GLU A 884 28.61 12.14 -4.21
C GLU A 884 27.91 10.82 -3.93
N GLN A 885 28.67 9.71 -3.89
CA GLN A 885 28.19 8.38 -3.57
C GLN A 885 28.90 7.86 -2.32
N LEU A 886 28.16 7.73 -1.22
CA LEU A 886 28.67 7.25 0.06
C LEU A 886 28.66 5.72 0.15
N TYR A 887 27.67 5.08 -0.50
CA TYR A 887 27.62 3.62 -0.61
C TYR A 887 27.20 3.16 -2.02
N PRO A 888 27.88 2.17 -2.62
CA PRO A 888 29.15 1.57 -2.18
C PRO A 888 30.30 2.59 -2.10
N TRP A 889 31.15 2.45 -1.08
CA TRP A 889 32.23 3.41 -0.74
C TRP A 889 33.28 3.51 -1.85
N PRO A 890 33.64 4.72 -2.34
CA PRO A 890 34.54 4.90 -3.48
C PRO A 890 36.03 4.87 -3.07
N GLU A 891 36.47 3.78 -2.43
CA GLU A 891 37.82 3.65 -1.83
C GLU A 891 38.96 4.01 -2.81
N LYS A 892 39.06 3.30 -3.95
CA LYS A 892 40.14 3.54 -4.94
C LYS A 892 40.12 4.94 -5.54
N ALA A 893 38.93 5.51 -5.73
CA ALA A 893 38.84 6.87 -6.27
C ALA A 893 39.39 7.88 -5.26
N LEU A 894 39.12 7.68 -3.96
CA LEU A 894 39.68 8.50 -2.89
C LEU A 894 41.19 8.30 -2.74
N GLU A 895 41.69 7.07 -2.89
CA GLU A 895 43.14 6.81 -2.89
C GLU A 895 43.86 7.59 -3.99
N VAL A 896 43.33 7.56 -5.22
CA VAL A 896 43.90 8.29 -6.35
C VAL A 896 43.90 9.80 -6.10
N GLU A 897 42.79 10.37 -5.64
CA GLU A 897 42.70 11.81 -5.42
C GLU A 897 43.51 12.30 -4.22
N LEU A 898 43.46 11.59 -3.08
CA LEU A 898 44.19 11.98 -1.88
C LEU A 898 45.70 11.75 -2.00
N GLY A 899 46.14 10.84 -2.86
CA GLY A 899 47.55 10.66 -3.19
C GLY A 899 48.22 11.90 -3.81
N ARG A 900 47.43 12.85 -4.33
CA ARG A 900 47.93 14.15 -4.83
C ARG A 900 48.41 15.06 -3.70
N PHE A 901 47.88 14.90 -2.48
CA PHE A 901 48.08 15.84 -1.37
C PHE A 901 48.75 15.16 -0.16
N PRO A 902 49.98 14.63 -0.29
CA PRO A 902 50.61 13.80 0.76
C PRO A 902 50.91 14.59 2.05
N ASN A 903 51.00 15.91 1.96
CA ASN A 903 51.34 16.81 3.09
C ASN A 903 50.12 17.59 3.62
N ALA A 904 48.91 17.24 3.20
CA ALA A 904 47.70 17.91 3.64
C ALA A 904 47.04 17.21 4.83
N GLU A 905 46.55 17.98 5.79
CA GLU A 905 45.60 17.48 6.80
C GLU A 905 44.28 17.12 6.10
N VAL A 906 43.67 15.98 6.44
CA VAL A 906 42.38 15.57 5.87
C VAL A 906 41.26 15.78 6.90
N VAL A 907 40.28 16.58 6.52
CA VAL A 907 39.09 16.91 7.32
C VAL A 907 37.86 16.30 6.67
N TRP A 908 37.00 15.64 7.45
CA TRP A 908 35.63 15.35 7.05
C TRP A 908 34.71 16.44 7.59
N CYS A 909 34.12 17.23 6.70
CA CYS A 909 33.18 18.29 7.05
C CYS A 909 31.75 17.90 6.70
N GLN A 910 30.85 18.00 7.68
CA GLN A 910 29.42 17.74 7.49
C GLN A 910 28.56 18.72 8.28
N GLU A 911 27.34 18.95 7.82
CA GLU A 911 26.40 19.84 8.50
C GLU A 911 25.59 19.12 9.58
N GLU A 912 25.46 17.80 9.49
CA GLU A 912 24.76 16.98 10.46
C GLU A 912 25.51 16.94 11.81
N PRO A 913 24.80 16.73 12.94
CA PRO A 913 25.42 16.37 14.22
C PRO A 913 26.41 15.21 14.09
N GLU A 914 27.42 15.16 14.95
CA GLU A 914 28.48 14.13 14.91
C GLU A 914 27.94 12.69 15.00
N ASN A 915 26.84 12.50 15.72
CA ASN A 915 26.12 11.22 15.84
C ASN A 915 25.13 10.93 14.68
N ALA A 916 25.10 11.80 13.66
CA ALA A 916 24.24 11.71 12.49
C ALA A 916 25.06 11.91 11.20
N GLY A 917 24.39 11.96 10.05
CA GLY A 917 25.08 12.09 8.77
C GLY A 917 25.97 10.88 8.48
N SER A 918 27.14 11.09 7.91
CA SER A 918 28.01 9.98 7.46
C SER A 918 29.26 9.77 8.30
N TRP A 919 29.54 10.59 9.32
CA TRP A 919 30.79 10.54 10.09
C TRP A 919 31.17 9.14 10.57
N PHE A 920 30.29 8.46 11.31
CA PHE A 920 30.56 7.10 11.82
C PHE A 920 30.70 6.04 10.72
N PHE A 921 30.14 6.28 9.54
CA PHE A 921 30.32 5.39 8.40
C PHE A 921 31.69 5.60 7.72
N VAL A 922 32.14 6.86 7.62
CA VAL A 922 33.33 7.22 6.85
C VAL A 922 34.64 7.22 7.65
N ASP A 923 34.63 7.51 8.97
CA ASP A 923 35.85 7.65 9.80
C ASP A 923 36.86 6.52 9.55
N ARG A 924 36.43 5.26 9.77
CA ARG A 924 37.29 4.08 9.59
C ARG A 924 37.65 3.77 8.15
N ARG A 925 36.75 4.08 7.21
CA ARG A 925 36.97 3.82 5.78
C ARG A 925 37.97 4.81 5.19
N LEU A 926 37.91 6.06 5.64
CA LEU A 926 38.83 7.10 5.24
C LEU A 926 40.20 6.92 5.94
N GLU A 927 40.25 6.50 7.21
CA GLU A 927 41.49 6.06 7.86
C GLU A 927 42.22 4.98 7.03
N LYS A 928 41.49 3.99 6.49
CA LYS A 928 42.08 2.97 5.61
C LYS A 928 42.67 3.58 4.33
N VAL A 929 41.96 4.50 3.70
CA VAL A 929 42.45 5.22 2.51
C VAL A 929 43.72 6.02 2.84
N LEU A 930 43.73 6.77 3.95
CA LEU A 930 44.86 7.60 4.36
C LEU A 930 46.12 6.77 4.66
N ASN A 931 45.94 5.61 5.29
CA ASN A 931 47.03 4.65 5.51
C ASN A 931 47.58 4.10 4.18
N THR A 932 46.69 3.84 3.21
CA THR A 932 47.07 3.28 1.91
C THR A 932 47.85 4.28 1.05
N VAL A 933 47.45 5.55 1.04
CA VAL A 933 48.17 6.61 0.31
C VAL A 933 49.43 7.10 1.03
N GLY A 934 49.65 6.71 2.29
CA GLY A 934 50.81 7.12 3.07
C GLY A 934 50.84 8.61 3.40
N ASN A 935 49.72 9.18 3.87
CA ASN A 935 49.65 10.61 4.23
C ASN A 935 50.67 10.95 5.34
N ASN A 936 51.47 12.00 5.13
CA ASN A 936 52.57 12.40 6.02
C ASN A 936 52.11 13.15 7.29
N VAL A 937 50.86 13.61 7.34
CA VAL A 937 50.33 14.48 8.41
C VAL A 937 49.55 13.68 9.45
N SER A 938 48.59 12.86 9.00
CA SER A 938 47.74 12.06 9.89
C SER A 938 47.25 10.80 9.19
N THR A 939 47.16 9.71 9.94
CA THR A 939 46.55 8.45 9.51
C THR A 939 45.03 8.44 9.67
N ARG A 940 44.46 9.41 10.40
CA ARG A 940 43.02 9.53 10.65
C ARG A 940 42.45 10.88 10.21
N PRO A 941 41.23 10.93 9.66
CA PRO A 941 40.59 12.19 9.32
C PRO A 941 40.16 12.94 10.58
N ARG A 942 40.14 14.29 10.51
CA ARG A 942 39.57 15.14 11.57
C ARG A 942 38.10 15.43 11.28
N TYR A 943 37.23 15.21 12.26
CA TYR A 943 35.82 15.61 12.17
C TYR A 943 35.65 17.11 12.33
N VAL A 944 34.85 17.73 11.45
CA VAL A 944 34.39 19.11 11.61
C VAL A 944 32.91 19.20 11.24
N GLY A 945 32.05 19.39 12.23
CA GLY A 945 30.61 19.52 12.00
C GLY A 945 29.87 19.95 13.24
N ARG A 946 28.55 19.75 13.28
CA ARG A 946 27.74 20.03 14.48
C ARG A 946 28.09 19.07 15.61
N LYS A 947 27.93 19.52 16.85
CA LYS A 947 28.09 18.63 18.03
C LYS A 947 26.98 17.58 18.03
N GLU A 948 27.23 16.47 18.71
CA GLU A 948 26.19 15.46 18.94
C GLU A 948 24.89 16.07 19.49
N ALA A 949 23.76 15.59 18.98
CA ALA A 949 22.44 16.03 19.39
C ALA A 949 21.43 14.88 19.36
N ALA A 950 20.49 14.89 20.32
CA ALA A 950 19.38 13.94 20.33
C ALA A 950 18.32 14.29 19.25
N SER A 951 18.12 15.58 19.01
CA SER A 951 17.23 16.08 17.95
C SER A 951 18.04 16.30 16.66
N PRO A 952 17.46 16.06 15.46
CA PRO A 952 18.19 16.18 14.21
C PRO A 952 18.85 17.55 14.00
N ALA A 953 18.18 18.64 14.36
CA ALA A 953 18.66 20.01 14.13
C ALA A 953 18.18 20.99 15.22
N ALA A 954 18.81 22.15 15.30
CA ALA A 954 18.38 23.23 16.18
C ALA A 954 17.00 23.78 15.77
N GLY A 955 16.11 24.02 16.74
CA GLY A 955 14.79 24.59 16.50
C GLY A 955 14.75 26.11 16.29
N ARG A 956 15.90 26.81 16.43
CA ARG A 956 16.01 28.27 16.26
C ARG A 956 17.05 28.60 15.20
N MET A 957 16.67 29.42 14.24
CA MET A 957 17.56 29.91 13.17
C MET A 957 18.86 30.54 13.71
N LYS A 958 18.78 31.29 14.82
CA LYS A 958 19.98 31.88 15.45
C LYS A 958 21.02 30.84 15.86
N ASP A 959 20.58 29.73 16.45
CA ASP A 959 21.48 28.66 16.89
C ASP A 959 22.04 27.92 15.68
N HIS A 960 21.20 27.63 14.68
CA HIS A 960 21.60 27.04 13.41
C HIS A 960 22.73 27.84 12.71
N LEU A 961 22.58 29.16 12.61
CA LEU A 961 23.58 30.05 12.00
C LEU A 961 24.88 30.11 12.82
N ALA A 962 24.76 30.10 14.16
CA ALA A 962 25.93 30.08 15.03
C ALA A 962 26.72 28.76 14.89
N GLU A 963 26.02 27.64 14.77
CA GLU A 963 26.62 26.33 14.50
C GLU A 963 27.28 26.27 13.13
N LEU A 964 26.58 26.72 12.08
CA LEU A 964 27.09 26.78 10.71
C LEU A 964 28.39 27.56 10.65
N LYS A 965 28.37 28.80 11.16
CA LYS A 965 29.56 29.65 11.21
C LYS A 965 30.71 28.96 11.95
N ARG A 966 30.45 28.35 13.11
CA ARG A 966 31.50 27.72 13.93
C ARG A 966 32.22 26.61 13.17
N PHE A 967 31.51 25.68 12.55
CA PHE A 967 32.18 24.56 11.90
C PHE A 967 32.80 24.95 10.55
N ILE A 968 32.23 25.93 9.82
CA ILE A 968 32.86 26.48 8.61
C ILE A 968 34.17 27.21 8.99
N ASP A 969 34.16 28.02 10.05
CA ASP A 969 35.36 28.67 10.60
C ASP A 969 36.43 27.62 10.94
N GLU A 970 36.03 26.54 11.60
CA GLU A 970 36.92 25.44 11.99
C GLU A 970 37.47 24.64 10.79
N ALA A 971 36.67 24.44 9.75
CA ALA A 971 37.08 23.72 8.53
C ALA A 971 38.12 24.51 7.73
N LEU A 972 37.99 25.84 7.68
CA LEU A 972 38.79 26.73 6.82
C LEU A 972 39.93 27.45 7.55
N THR A 973 40.08 27.31 8.86
CA THR A 973 41.18 27.92 9.63
C THR A 973 42.26 26.89 9.96
N LEU A 974 43.51 27.20 9.62
CA LEU A 974 44.70 26.39 9.92
C LEU A 974 45.40 26.94 11.16
N GLU A 975 45.71 26.10 12.15
CA GLU A 975 46.49 26.50 13.33
C GLU A 975 48.01 26.45 13.00
N GLY A 976 48.69 27.60 12.94
CA GLY A 976 50.13 27.71 12.62
C GLY A 976 50.52 29.04 11.94
N PRO A 977 51.81 29.38 11.75
CA PRO A 977 52.23 30.70 11.26
C PRO A 977 51.65 30.98 9.87
N SER A 978 50.69 31.91 9.81
CA SER A 978 49.97 32.25 8.58
C SER A 978 50.90 32.88 7.55
N ARG A 979 50.77 32.50 6.28
CA ARG A 979 51.24 33.33 5.18
C ARG A 979 50.37 34.58 5.16
N ALA A 980 50.97 35.76 5.36
CA ALA A 980 50.24 37.02 5.39
C ALA A 980 49.43 37.22 4.10
N PRO A 981 48.18 37.69 4.17
CA PRO A 981 47.34 37.88 2.99
C PRO A 981 47.94 38.91 2.03
N LYS A 982 47.99 38.58 0.73
CA LYS A 982 48.35 39.54 -0.33
C LYS A 982 47.25 40.60 -0.44
N LYS A 983 47.49 41.80 0.11
CA LYS A 983 46.62 42.96 -0.08
C LYS A 983 46.55 43.33 -1.57
N ALA A 984 45.37 43.21 -2.17
CA ALA A 984 45.06 43.83 -3.44
C ALA A 984 44.91 45.35 -3.25
N ALA A 985 45.80 46.13 -3.86
CA ALA A 985 45.75 47.59 -3.86
C ALA A 985 44.85 48.07 -5.02
N ALA A 986 43.66 48.57 -4.71
CA ALA A 986 42.86 49.35 -5.65
C ALA A 986 43.31 50.81 -5.63
N LYS A 987 43.94 51.27 -6.71
CA LYS A 987 44.19 52.69 -6.99
C LYS A 987 42.87 53.35 -7.40
N ALA A 988 42.40 54.30 -6.60
CA ALA A 988 41.40 55.28 -7.04
C ALA A 988 42.05 56.67 -7.08
N THR A 989 42.28 57.16 -8.29
CA THR A 989 42.61 58.54 -8.63
C THR A 989 41.39 59.43 -8.39
N LEU A 990 41.52 60.48 -7.59
CA LEU A 990 40.65 61.66 -7.63
C LEU A 990 41.48 62.92 -7.46
N ALA A 991 41.30 63.84 -8.41
CA ALA A 991 42.01 65.08 -8.55
C ALA A 991 41.28 66.25 -7.86
N ALA A 992 42.11 67.17 -7.35
CA ALA A 992 41.97 68.63 -7.30
C ALA A 992 40.90 69.34 -6.43
N GLY A 993 41.37 70.38 -5.73
CA GLY A 993 40.58 71.55 -5.30
C GLY A 993 40.68 71.88 -3.80
N VAL A 994 41.83 72.36 -3.30
CA VAL A 994 42.11 73.78 -2.92
C VAL A 994 41.04 74.46 -2.05
N GLY A 995 41.40 74.79 -0.80
CA GLY A 995 40.61 75.62 0.10
C GLY A 995 41.25 75.79 1.49
N THR A 996 42.19 76.71 1.61
CA THR A 996 42.95 77.12 2.80
C THR A 996 42.18 77.92 3.85
N LYS A 997 42.45 77.67 5.15
CA LYS A 997 42.72 78.62 6.29
C LYS A 997 42.46 77.88 7.63
N ALA A 998 43.46 77.56 8.46
CA ALA A 998 44.08 78.39 9.51
C ALA A 998 43.02 79.11 10.38
N SER A 999 42.95 79.04 11.72
CA SER A 999 44.00 78.89 12.74
C SER A 999 43.42 78.73 14.16
N ALA A 1000 44.10 77.93 14.97
CA ALA A 1000 44.53 78.19 16.36
C ALA A 1000 43.55 78.51 17.53
N LYS A 1001 43.71 77.65 18.56
CA LYS A 1001 43.96 77.92 20.00
C LYS A 1001 42.81 77.89 21.03
N LYS A 1002 42.98 76.89 21.91
CA LYS A 1002 42.96 76.90 23.40
C LYS A 1002 41.68 77.32 24.13
N GLY A 1003 41.25 76.47 25.06
CA GLY A 1003 40.48 76.91 26.22
C GLY A 1003 39.80 75.77 26.95
N ALA A 1004 40.19 75.55 28.21
CA ALA A 1004 39.77 74.44 29.04
C ALA A 1004 38.31 74.50 29.53
N ALA A 1005 37.94 73.36 30.13
CA ALA A 1005 37.13 73.22 31.34
C ALA A 1005 35.64 72.88 31.18
N LYS A 1006 35.34 71.77 31.88
CA LYS A 1006 34.05 71.20 32.23
C LYS A 1006 33.09 72.26 32.78
N ASN A 1007 31.80 72.14 32.43
CA ASN A 1007 30.75 72.17 33.44
C ASN A 1007 29.49 71.42 33.00
N ALA A 1008 28.95 70.68 33.96
CA ALA A 1008 27.75 69.89 33.86
C ALA A 1008 26.50 70.78 33.99
N GLY A 1009 25.38 70.33 33.41
CA GLY A 1009 24.09 70.99 33.58
C GLY A 1009 22.98 70.31 32.78
N ALA A 1010 22.52 69.15 33.25
CA ALA A 1010 21.34 68.49 32.73
C ALA A 1010 20.07 69.04 33.39
N LYS A 1011 19.07 69.48 32.60
CA LYS A 1011 17.67 68.99 32.66
C LYS A 1011 16.69 69.76 31.74
N LYS A 1012 15.79 68.94 31.15
CA LYS A 1012 14.38 69.14 30.79
C LYS A 1012 13.99 69.77 29.43
N ALA A 1013 13.67 68.85 28.50
CA ALA A 1013 12.35 68.58 27.93
C ALA A 1013 11.53 69.69 27.25
N GLY A 1014 11.10 69.40 26.00
CA GLY A 1014 9.76 69.76 25.55
C GLY A 1014 9.57 70.10 24.06
N ALA A 1015 8.65 69.38 23.44
CA ALA A 1015 7.65 69.86 22.46
C ALA A 1015 7.90 69.75 20.93
N LYS A 1016 7.05 68.91 20.32
CA LYS A 1016 6.15 69.16 19.18
C LYS A 1016 6.50 70.28 18.18
N LYS A 1017 6.43 69.95 16.88
CA LYS A 1017 5.44 70.54 15.95
C LYS A 1017 5.32 69.78 14.64
N ALA A 1018 4.09 69.80 14.11
CA ALA A 1018 3.65 69.28 12.82
C ALA A 1018 3.44 70.44 11.82
N ALA A 1019 3.46 70.12 10.51
CA ALA A 1019 2.74 70.78 9.40
C ALA A 1019 2.90 69.87 8.15
N ALA A 1020 1.86 69.29 7.51
CA ALA A 1020 0.75 69.85 6.70
C ALA A 1020 1.23 70.33 5.29
N LYS A 1021 0.55 70.17 4.12
CA LYS A 1021 -0.80 69.72 3.70
C LYS A 1021 -0.91 69.71 2.14
N LYS A 1022 -2.02 69.13 1.61
CA LYS A 1022 -2.71 69.22 0.28
C LYS A 1022 -2.30 68.19 -0.83
N ALA A 1023 -3.15 67.27 -1.32
CA ALA A 1023 -4.52 67.24 -1.95
C ALA A 1023 -4.46 67.45 -3.49
N VAL A 1024 -5.05 66.62 -4.38
CA VAL A 1024 -6.47 66.42 -4.80
C VAL A 1024 -6.50 65.22 -5.81
N ALA A 1025 -7.25 64.10 -5.66
CA ALA A 1025 -8.68 63.75 -5.86
C ALA A 1025 -9.09 63.16 -7.24
N LYS A 1026 -9.69 61.94 -7.25
CA LYS A 1026 -11.05 61.62 -7.81
C LYS A 1026 -11.40 60.13 -7.60
N LYS A 1027 -12.71 59.82 -7.57
CA LYS A 1027 -13.38 58.67 -6.94
C LYS A 1027 -14.38 58.01 -7.93
N ALA A 1028 -14.86 56.80 -7.57
CA ALA A 1028 -16.04 56.00 -8.05
C ALA A 1028 -15.70 54.87 -9.04
N GLY A 1029 -16.26 53.64 -9.01
CA GLY A 1029 -17.24 52.86 -8.20
C GLY A 1029 -17.03 51.36 -8.56
N ALA A 1030 -17.60 50.28 -7.97
CA ALA A 1030 -18.92 50.06 -7.40
C ALA A 1030 -19.01 48.72 -6.61
N LYS A 1031 -20.05 48.66 -5.75
CA LYS A 1031 -20.85 47.52 -5.24
C LYS A 1031 -20.20 46.38 -4.42
N LYS A 1032 -20.50 46.36 -3.11
CA LYS A 1032 -20.60 45.15 -2.27
C LYS A 1032 -21.98 45.11 -1.62
N ALA A 1033 -22.72 44.03 -1.84
CA ALA A 1033 -23.97 43.72 -1.17
C ALA A 1033 -23.70 42.88 0.11
N THR A 1034 -24.57 43.06 1.09
CA THR A 1034 -24.55 42.53 2.46
C THR A 1034 -25.37 41.24 2.63
N ALA A 1035 -24.92 40.32 3.49
CA ALA A 1035 -25.77 39.41 4.28
C ALA A 1035 -25.03 39.06 5.60
N LYS A 1036 -25.44 39.68 6.72
CA LYS A 1036 -26.25 39.13 7.84
C LYS A 1036 -25.65 37.93 8.59
N LYS A 1037 -25.20 38.21 9.82
CA LYS A 1037 -24.95 37.25 10.92
C LYS A 1037 -26.02 37.49 11.98
N ALA A 1038 -26.74 36.45 12.39
CA ALA A 1038 -27.71 36.50 13.49
C ALA A 1038 -27.27 35.59 14.64
N ALA A 1039 -27.58 36.04 15.85
CA ALA A 1039 -27.19 35.49 17.15
C ALA A 1039 -28.20 34.48 17.69
N ALA A 1040 -27.78 33.64 18.64
CA ALA A 1040 -28.67 32.84 19.48
C ALA A 1040 -28.44 33.15 20.97
N LYS A 1041 -29.54 33.38 21.70
CA LYS A 1041 -29.66 33.58 23.15
C LYS A 1041 -30.12 32.28 23.85
N LYS A 1042 -29.74 32.16 25.13
CA LYS A 1042 -30.03 31.09 26.11
C LYS A 1042 -31.48 31.04 26.64
N SER A 1043 -31.91 29.86 27.10
CA SER A 1043 -32.45 29.50 28.45
C SER A 1043 -33.23 28.15 28.35
N ALA A 1044 -33.34 27.21 29.31
CA ALA A 1044 -32.85 26.91 30.66
C ALA A 1044 -33.29 25.46 31.00
N VAL A 1045 -32.69 24.75 31.98
CA VAL A 1045 -33.37 23.99 33.06
C VAL A 1045 -32.34 23.51 34.13
N LYS A 1046 -32.88 23.39 35.35
CA LYS A 1046 -32.43 23.32 36.75
C LYS A 1046 -31.37 22.30 37.22
N LYS A 1047 -30.80 22.65 38.39
CA LYS A 1047 -29.79 21.98 39.23
C LYS A 1047 -30.36 21.80 40.65
N ALA A 1048 -29.96 20.74 41.39
CA ALA A 1048 -29.63 20.73 42.85
C ALA A 1048 -29.37 19.26 43.35
N PRO A 1049 -28.76 19.01 44.53
CA PRO A 1049 -27.40 19.39 44.93
C PRO A 1049 -26.61 18.25 45.67
N ALA A 1050 -25.29 18.38 45.77
CA ALA A 1050 -24.42 17.51 46.58
C ALA A 1050 -23.93 18.22 47.87
N LYS A 1051 -23.86 17.50 49.00
CA LYS A 1051 -23.27 17.96 50.29
C LYS A 1051 -22.33 16.90 50.91
N LYS A 1052 -21.06 17.31 51.06
CA LYS A 1052 -20.03 17.14 52.14
C LYS A 1052 -19.87 15.83 52.94
N ALA A 1053 -18.61 15.34 52.98
CA ALA A 1053 -17.69 15.25 54.15
C ALA A 1053 -16.35 14.68 53.64
N GLY A 1054 -15.12 14.93 54.10
CA GLY A 1054 -14.50 15.72 55.17
C GLY A 1054 -13.02 15.25 55.22
N ALA A 1055 -12.05 16.16 55.14
CA ALA A 1055 -10.62 15.84 55.06
C ALA A 1055 -9.95 15.75 56.45
N LYS A 1056 -8.98 14.84 56.61
CA LYS A 1056 -7.89 14.97 57.61
C LYS A 1056 -6.53 14.60 57.01
N LYS A 1057 -5.56 15.49 57.22
CA LYS A 1057 -4.12 15.40 56.89
C LYS A 1057 -3.42 14.27 57.65
N ALA A 1058 -2.41 13.67 57.04
CA ALA A 1058 -1.20 13.25 57.75
C ALA A 1058 0.03 13.26 56.81
N THR A 1059 1.14 13.72 57.38
CA THR A 1059 2.42 14.14 56.82
C THR A 1059 3.40 12.99 56.51
N ALA A 1060 4.28 13.22 55.53
CA ALA A 1060 5.42 12.38 55.18
C ALA A 1060 6.54 12.40 56.24
N LYS A 1061 7.27 11.27 56.37
CA LYS A 1061 8.66 11.22 56.85
C LYS A 1061 9.43 10.07 56.17
N LYS A 1062 10.61 10.41 55.62
CA LYS A 1062 11.68 9.50 55.16
C LYS A 1062 12.25 8.70 56.34
N ALA A 1063 12.67 7.44 56.12
CA ALA A 1063 14.10 7.05 56.01
C ALA A 1063 14.37 5.55 56.20
N ALA A 1064 15.39 5.09 55.45
CA ALA A 1064 16.42 4.11 55.77
C ALA A 1064 16.16 2.59 55.65
N ALA A 1065 17.03 1.98 54.84
CA ALA A 1065 17.26 0.56 54.67
C ALA A 1065 18.03 -0.07 55.85
N LYS A 1066 17.75 -1.35 56.15
CA LYS A 1066 18.74 -2.32 56.67
C LYS A 1066 18.29 -3.77 56.45
N LYS A 1067 19.31 -4.61 56.18
CA LYS A 1067 19.32 -6.05 55.86
C LYS A 1067 18.80 -6.96 56.98
N SER A 1068 18.23 -8.12 56.60
CA SER A 1068 18.33 -9.41 57.31
C SER A 1068 17.81 -10.54 56.39
N ALA A 1069 18.70 -11.39 55.85
CA ALA A 1069 19.16 -12.68 56.40
C ALA A 1069 18.18 -13.85 56.14
N VAL A 1070 18.55 -14.64 55.13
CA VAL A 1070 17.94 -15.90 54.67
C VAL A 1070 18.25 -17.04 55.66
N LYS A 1071 17.24 -17.84 56.02
CA LYS A 1071 17.41 -19.16 56.66
C LYS A 1071 16.95 -20.28 55.72
N LYS A 1072 17.78 -21.33 55.66
CA LYS A 1072 17.68 -22.54 54.83
C LYS A 1072 16.86 -23.68 55.49
N ALA A 1073 16.18 -24.45 54.63
CA ALA A 1073 15.95 -25.92 54.63
C ALA A 1073 14.91 -26.53 55.61
N PRO A 1074 14.37 -27.77 55.39
CA PRO A 1074 14.73 -28.77 54.37
C PRO A 1074 13.57 -29.46 53.59
N ALA A 1075 13.99 -30.14 52.52
CA ALA A 1075 13.22 -31.01 51.63
C ALA A 1075 12.82 -32.36 52.27
N LYS A 1076 11.67 -32.92 51.85
CA LYS A 1076 11.23 -34.29 52.16
C LYS A 1076 11.63 -35.27 51.04
N LYS A 1077 12.19 -36.41 51.45
CA LYS A 1077 12.50 -37.61 50.65
C LYS A 1077 11.36 -38.64 50.76
N ALA A 1078 11.11 -39.33 49.65
CA ALA A 1078 10.83 -40.77 49.53
C ALA A 1078 11.14 -41.15 48.06
N ALA A 1079 11.55 -42.34 47.63
CA ALA A 1079 12.28 -43.48 48.17
C ALA A 1079 12.45 -44.41 46.94
N ALA A 1080 13.69 -44.75 46.56
CA ALA A 1080 13.96 -45.54 45.35
C ALA A 1080 14.05 -47.06 45.65
N LYS A 1081 13.58 -47.90 44.71
CA LYS A 1081 13.92 -49.33 44.62
C LYS A 1081 14.86 -49.58 43.43
N LYS A 1082 15.88 -50.40 43.69
CA LYS A 1082 16.98 -50.82 42.79
C LYS A 1082 16.53 -51.85 41.75
N ALA A 1083 17.16 -51.81 40.56
CA ALA A 1083 17.56 -52.99 39.80
C ALA A 1083 18.80 -52.63 38.94
N GLY A 1084 19.79 -53.52 38.94
CA GLY A 1084 21.19 -53.23 38.57
C GLY A 1084 21.55 -53.43 37.10
N ALA A 1085 22.67 -52.82 36.73
CA ALA A 1085 23.36 -52.97 35.45
C ALA A 1085 24.30 -54.18 35.43
N LYS A 1086 24.45 -54.82 34.26
CA LYS A 1086 25.59 -55.67 33.91
C LYS A 1086 26.29 -55.14 32.67
N LYS A 1087 27.62 -55.13 32.77
CA LYS A 1087 28.66 -54.67 31.82
C LYS A 1087 28.86 -55.61 30.61
N PRO A 1088 29.61 -55.17 29.58
CA PRO A 1088 29.84 -55.89 28.32
C PRO A 1088 31.09 -56.80 28.37
N ALA A 1089 31.18 -57.73 27.41
CA ALA A 1089 32.37 -58.54 27.15
C ALA A 1089 32.72 -58.58 25.65
N VAL A 1090 34.01 -58.44 25.39
CA VAL A 1090 34.75 -58.42 24.12
C VAL A 1090 34.91 -59.83 23.54
N LYS A 1091 34.93 -59.99 22.20
CA LYS A 1091 35.81 -60.96 21.53
C LYS A 1091 36.17 -60.58 20.08
N LYS A 1092 37.46 -60.80 19.80
CA LYS A 1092 38.33 -60.53 18.64
C LYS A 1092 38.03 -61.38 17.38
N ALA A 1093 38.34 -60.81 16.20
CA ALA A 1093 39.29 -61.31 15.16
C ALA A 1093 38.67 -62.20 14.07
N ALA A 1094 39.09 -62.21 12.79
CA ALA A 1094 40.10 -61.49 12.01
C ALA A 1094 39.90 -61.82 10.50
N ALA A 1095 40.43 -60.94 9.62
CA ALA A 1095 41.00 -61.22 8.28
C ALA A 1095 40.06 -61.83 7.19
N ASN A 1096 40.18 -61.56 5.88
CA ASN A 1096 41.26 -61.02 5.07
C ASN A 1096 40.74 -60.53 3.70
N LYS A 1097 41.33 -59.44 3.19
CA LYS A 1097 41.84 -59.15 1.83
C LYS A 1097 41.19 -59.74 0.54
N LYS A 1098 40.79 -58.84 -0.38
CA LYS A 1098 41.47 -58.45 -1.67
C LYS A 1098 40.45 -57.67 -2.54
N ALA A 1099 40.63 -56.39 -2.91
CA ALA A 1099 41.67 -55.72 -3.73
C ALA A 1099 41.57 -55.96 -5.25
N LYS A 1100 41.11 -54.94 -5.98
CA LYS A 1100 41.72 -54.26 -7.17
C LYS A 1100 40.66 -53.30 -7.77
N ALA A 1101 40.79 -51.97 -7.76
CA ALA A 1101 41.80 -51.07 -8.37
C ALA A 1101 41.83 -51.21 -9.90
N LYS A 1102 41.90 -50.17 -10.73
CA LYS A 1102 41.98 -48.70 -10.63
C LYS A 1102 42.07 -48.24 -12.10
N LYS A 1103 41.41 -47.16 -12.48
CA LYS A 1103 42.06 -45.94 -12.99
C LYS A 1103 41.05 -44.84 -13.13
#